data_AF-A0A7W7VCF9-F1
#
_entry.id   AF-A0A7W7VCF9-F1
#
_cell.length_a   1.000
_cell.length_b   1.000
_cell.length_c   1.000
_cell.angle_alpha   90.00
_cell.angle_beta   90.00
_cell.angle_gamma   90.00
#
_symmetry.space_group_name_H-M   'P 1'
#
loop_
_entity.id
_entity.type
_entity.pdbx_description
1 polymer ?
#
loop_
_entity_poly.entity_id
_entity_poly.type
_entity_poly.pdbx_seq_one_letter_code
_entity_poly.pdbx_strand_id
1 'polypeptide(L)'
;MRRRLAALGTALTVAVGLMSAPTAAAAPEQGPVGRAFAAAASEFDVPRDLLVAVGYGETHLDGHGGEPSQDNGYGVMHLVSNPVRQTLELAAELTGESSAALKKDTAANIRGGAAVLRSMADKAGLSADERNRIAAWYPVVARYGGSGDDAVARLYADTVYELLADGMQVRTPDGEPVVVKPYPRAPERGRFEQVREDGVSAQGLDYPNSRWVPAHGANYSAGRSSAINLIVVHVTQGSYAGTISWFQNPASGVSAHYVVRSSDGEVTQMVRDGDTAYHVRSANSRALGIEHEGFVDNPSWFTDSMYRSSAALTKWLCERHGLPKTRQFIQGHNQIPGNDHTDPGPHWNWDYYMSLVGSGGSAGVHTGSSTDFNGDGRDDIVAFNQGTLGDVYVALSNGAGFAGTSVKWHEFFAPGGETPLTGDFNGDGKDDVVTFTHGSLNDVYVALSNGSSFGAGVKWHDWFALGGEVPAVGDVNGDGRDDIITFTRNNLADVYVALSTGTSFVASAKWHDYFGLAGEVPGVGDVNGDGKDDIVVFNQGTLADVYVATSTGTGFSGTSVKWHDYFSVAGEAPRIGDVNGDGKDDIVTFTLNAAADVYVATSTGTGFTGTTVKWNDFFGLGAEFPYTGDATGDGKDDILTFTKGSLNDVFVGASTGTAFAGGVKWHEFFGLNGEVTL
;
A
#
# COMPACT_ATOMS: atom_id res chain seq x y z
N MET A 1 -18.78 -28.15 -88.60
CA MET A 1 -17.63 -29.07 -88.44
C MET A 1 -16.93 -28.72 -87.14
N ARG A 2 -16.74 -29.72 -86.27
CA ARG A 2 -15.78 -29.83 -85.16
C ARG A 2 -14.90 -28.60 -84.86
N ARG A 3 -14.83 -28.21 -83.59
CA ARG A 3 -13.61 -28.32 -82.77
C ARG A 3 -13.91 -28.01 -81.30
N ARG A 4 -13.60 -28.99 -80.45
CA ARG A 4 -13.57 -28.89 -78.99
C ARG A 4 -12.34 -28.07 -78.57
N LEU A 5 -12.51 -27.19 -77.59
CA LEU A 5 -11.44 -26.61 -76.79
C LEU A 5 -11.76 -26.90 -75.33
N ALA A 6 -10.79 -27.45 -74.61
CA ALA A 6 -10.85 -27.78 -73.21
C ALA A 6 -10.70 -26.53 -72.34
N ALA A 7 -11.38 -26.49 -71.19
CA ALA A 7 -11.10 -25.56 -70.11
C ALA A 7 -11.23 -26.30 -68.77
N LEU A 8 -10.27 -26.03 -67.89
CA LEU A 8 -10.11 -26.55 -66.53
C LEU A 8 -11.32 -26.22 -65.64
N GLY A 9 -11.67 -27.15 -64.75
CA GLY A 9 -12.62 -26.93 -63.65
C GLY A 9 -11.97 -27.27 -62.30
N THR A 10 -11.88 -26.28 -61.43
CA THR A 10 -11.45 -26.32 -60.04
C THR A 10 -12.55 -26.95 -59.16
N ALA A 11 -12.19 -27.88 -58.27
CA ALA A 11 -13.13 -28.52 -57.35
C ALA A 11 -13.20 -27.76 -56.01
N LEU A 12 -14.43 -27.47 -55.56
CA LEU A 12 -14.77 -26.85 -54.30
C LEU A 12 -15.32 -27.93 -53.34
N THR A 13 -14.69 -28.15 -52.20
CA THR A 13 -15.20 -29.00 -51.11
C THR A 13 -15.71 -28.13 -49.97
N VAL A 14 -17.00 -28.25 -49.66
CA VAL A 14 -17.69 -27.60 -48.53
C VAL A 14 -17.67 -28.56 -47.33
N ALA A 15 -17.09 -28.14 -46.21
CA ALA A 15 -17.17 -28.82 -44.93
C ALA A 15 -18.19 -28.11 -44.03
N VAL A 16 -19.22 -28.84 -43.60
CA VAL A 16 -20.22 -28.36 -42.64
C VAL A 16 -19.73 -28.73 -41.24
N GLY A 17 -19.33 -27.73 -40.45
CA GLY A 17 -18.99 -27.88 -39.03
C GLY A 17 -20.23 -27.71 -38.15
N LEU A 18 -20.58 -28.74 -37.39
CA LEU A 18 -21.55 -28.66 -36.30
C LEU A 18 -20.92 -27.88 -35.13
N MET A 19 -21.47 -26.71 -34.83
CA MET A 19 -21.10 -25.93 -33.64
C MET A 19 -21.79 -26.51 -32.40
N SER A 20 -21.02 -27.12 -31.50
CA SER A 20 -21.43 -27.38 -30.12
C SER A 20 -21.38 -26.07 -29.34
N ALA A 21 -22.53 -25.65 -28.79
CA ALA A 21 -22.61 -24.51 -27.88
C ALA A 21 -21.79 -24.80 -26.60
N PRO A 22 -21.11 -23.79 -26.03
CA PRO A 22 -20.38 -23.97 -24.79
C PRO A 22 -21.39 -24.20 -23.65
N THR A 23 -21.24 -25.31 -22.93
CA THR A 23 -21.93 -25.55 -21.66
C THR A 23 -21.50 -24.48 -20.66
N ALA A 24 -22.45 -23.69 -20.18
CA ALA A 24 -22.23 -22.74 -19.10
C ALA A 24 -21.58 -23.47 -17.91
N ALA A 25 -20.39 -23.04 -17.50
CA ALA A 25 -19.78 -23.50 -16.26
C ALA A 25 -20.75 -23.19 -15.11
N ALA A 26 -21.07 -24.20 -14.30
CA ALA A 26 -21.85 -24.00 -13.09
C ALA A 26 -21.11 -23.01 -12.17
N ALA A 27 -21.83 -22.03 -11.62
CA ALA A 27 -21.28 -21.12 -10.62
C ALA A 27 -20.68 -21.93 -9.45
N PRO A 28 -19.57 -21.48 -8.83
CA PRO A 28 -19.00 -22.17 -7.68
C PRO A 28 -20.06 -22.38 -6.60
N GLU A 29 -20.13 -23.59 -6.04
CA GLU A 29 -21.05 -23.89 -4.95
C GLU A 29 -20.72 -22.97 -3.76
N GLN A 30 -21.69 -22.16 -3.32
CA GLN A 30 -21.48 -21.23 -2.20
C GLN A 30 -21.22 -22.02 -0.91
N GLY A 31 -20.17 -21.66 -0.18
CA GLY A 31 -19.85 -22.27 1.12
C GLY A 31 -20.85 -21.89 2.24
N PRO A 32 -20.65 -22.42 3.45
CA PRO A 32 -21.54 -22.19 4.59
C PRO A 32 -21.83 -20.71 4.90
N VAL A 33 -20.81 -19.84 4.91
CA VAL A 33 -20.97 -18.42 5.22
C VAL A 33 -21.72 -17.71 4.09
N GLY A 34 -21.38 -17.99 2.84
CA GLY A 34 -22.09 -17.47 1.67
C GLY A 34 -23.57 -17.83 1.67
N ARG A 35 -23.89 -19.08 2.04
CA ARG A 35 -25.29 -19.54 2.21
C ARG A 35 -26.00 -18.86 3.38
N ALA A 36 -25.33 -18.62 4.50
CA ALA A 36 -25.90 -17.90 5.63
C ALA A 36 -26.29 -16.46 5.25
N PHE A 37 -25.42 -15.75 4.54
CA PHE A 37 -25.73 -14.42 4.00
C PHE A 37 -26.92 -14.45 3.03
N ALA A 38 -26.96 -15.41 2.11
CA ALA A 38 -28.06 -15.54 1.16
C ALA A 38 -29.41 -15.85 1.84
N ALA A 39 -29.40 -16.74 2.85
CA ALA A 39 -30.59 -17.09 3.61
C ALA A 39 -31.10 -15.90 4.45
N ALA A 40 -30.22 -15.24 5.19
CA ALA A 40 -30.58 -14.08 6.01
C ALA A 40 -31.08 -12.90 5.15
N ALA A 41 -30.43 -12.64 4.02
CA ALA A 41 -30.86 -11.64 3.04
C ALA A 41 -32.28 -11.91 2.54
N SER A 42 -32.56 -13.15 2.15
CA SER A 42 -33.88 -13.55 1.68
C SER A 42 -34.95 -13.53 2.76
N GLU A 43 -34.60 -13.87 4.01
CA GLU A 43 -35.54 -13.89 5.13
C GLU A 43 -35.96 -12.48 5.55
N PHE A 44 -35.01 -11.55 5.61
CA PHE A 44 -35.24 -10.21 6.15
C PHE A 44 -35.40 -9.13 5.09
N ASP A 45 -35.40 -9.47 3.80
CA ASP A 45 -35.53 -8.51 2.69
C ASP A 45 -34.43 -7.43 2.76
N VAL A 46 -33.19 -7.89 2.98
CA VAL A 46 -31.97 -7.09 2.99
C VAL A 46 -31.13 -7.51 1.78
N PRO A 47 -30.56 -6.59 0.97
CA PRO A 47 -29.67 -6.98 -0.11
C PRO A 47 -28.48 -7.78 0.42
N ARG A 48 -28.25 -8.97 -0.14
CA ARG A 48 -27.16 -9.88 0.29
C ARG A 48 -25.80 -9.17 0.30
N ASP A 49 -25.47 -8.48 -0.78
CA ASP A 49 -24.14 -7.88 -0.95
C ASP A 49 -23.90 -6.74 0.04
N LEU A 50 -24.96 -5.97 0.39
CA LEU A 50 -24.93 -4.99 1.48
C LEU A 50 -24.65 -5.68 2.83
N LEU A 51 -25.34 -6.78 3.11
CA LEU A 51 -25.16 -7.52 4.35
C LEU A 51 -23.73 -8.08 4.50
N VAL A 52 -23.16 -8.59 3.39
CA VAL A 52 -21.75 -9.01 3.35
C VAL A 52 -20.80 -7.83 3.57
N ALA A 53 -21.04 -6.68 2.93
CA ALA A 53 -20.20 -5.50 3.10
C ALA A 53 -20.24 -4.94 4.53
N VAL A 54 -21.40 -4.97 5.19
CA VAL A 54 -21.51 -4.66 6.61
C VAL A 54 -20.70 -5.65 7.44
N GLY A 55 -20.88 -6.96 7.25
CA GLY A 55 -20.12 -7.97 8.01
C GLY A 55 -18.60 -7.90 7.77
N TYR A 56 -18.18 -7.55 6.55
CA TYR A 56 -16.78 -7.33 6.25
C TYR A 56 -16.25 -6.06 6.92
N GLY A 57 -16.97 -4.94 6.83
CA GLY A 57 -16.57 -3.69 7.49
C GLY A 57 -16.58 -3.75 9.01
N GLU A 58 -17.33 -4.68 9.61
CA GLU A 58 -17.34 -4.89 11.06
C GLU A 58 -16.20 -5.82 11.53
N THR A 59 -16.02 -6.97 10.87
CA THR A 59 -15.11 -8.01 11.38
C THR A 59 -14.34 -8.79 10.32
N HIS A 60 -14.24 -8.29 9.08
CA HIS A 60 -13.61 -9.02 7.96
C HIS A 60 -14.22 -10.43 7.78
N LEU A 61 -15.52 -10.58 8.07
CA LEU A 61 -16.25 -11.86 8.07
C LEU A 61 -15.74 -12.88 9.10
N ASP A 62 -15.05 -12.43 10.13
CA ASP A 62 -14.59 -13.24 11.26
C ASP A 62 -15.59 -13.20 12.42
N GLY A 63 -15.91 -14.36 12.98
CA GLY A 63 -16.74 -14.48 14.17
C GLY A 63 -15.98 -14.34 15.49
N HIS A 64 -14.64 -14.26 15.44
CA HIS A 64 -13.73 -14.12 16.58
C HIS A 64 -13.98 -15.18 17.68
N GLY A 65 -14.32 -16.42 17.27
CA GLY A 65 -14.66 -17.51 18.19
C GLY A 65 -15.84 -17.25 19.14
N GLY A 66 -16.58 -16.16 18.91
CA GLY A 66 -17.62 -15.65 19.81
C GLY A 66 -17.10 -14.94 21.06
N GLU A 67 -15.85 -14.53 21.08
CA GLU A 67 -15.29 -13.63 22.10
C GLU A 67 -15.65 -12.17 21.81
N PRO A 68 -15.90 -11.36 22.85
CA PRO A 68 -16.33 -9.97 22.68
C PRO A 68 -15.21 -9.05 22.17
N SER A 69 -15.60 -8.05 21.38
CA SER A 69 -14.80 -6.84 21.15
C SER A 69 -14.74 -5.94 22.40
N GLN A 70 -13.96 -4.86 22.37
CA GLN A 70 -13.97 -3.85 23.44
C GLN A 70 -15.36 -3.21 23.69
N ASP A 71 -16.15 -2.99 22.62
CA ASP A 71 -17.54 -2.49 22.73
C ASP A 71 -18.53 -3.55 23.26
N ASN A 72 -18.04 -4.76 23.60
CA ASN A 72 -18.84 -5.95 23.89
C ASN A 72 -19.74 -6.37 22.72
N GLY A 73 -19.20 -6.28 21.50
CA GLY A 73 -19.78 -6.77 20.24
C GLY A 73 -19.30 -8.17 19.88
N TYR A 74 -20.14 -8.93 19.18
CA TYR A 74 -19.90 -10.35 18.92
C TYR A 74 -20.21 -10.78 17.48
N GLY A 75 -19.42 -11.71 16.98
CA GLY A 75 -19.62 -12.41 15.70
C GLY A 75 -19.48 -11.51 14.47
N VAL A 76 -19.73 -12.09 13.30
CA VAL A 76 -19.52 -11.48 11.96
C VAL A 76 -20.20 -10.12 11.77
N MET A 77 -21.34 -9.90 12.41
CA MET A 77 -22.14 -8.68 12.29
C MET A 77 -21.94 -7.72 13.47
N HIS A 78 -21.00 -8.00 14.38
CA HIS A 78 -20.70 -7.19 15.57
C HIS A 78 -21.96 -6.82 16.37
N LEU A 79 -22.69 -7.83 16.83
CA LEU A 79 -23.89 -7.61 17.64
C LEU A 79 -23.50 -7.21 19.07
N VAL A 80 -23.83 -5.97 19.47
CA VAL A 80 -23.36 -5.30 20.69
C VAL A 80 -24.32 -5.47 21.86
N SER A 81 -23.75 -5.72 23.04
CA SER A 81 -24.47 -5.78 24.32
C SER A 81 -23.80 -4.88 25.35
N ASN A 82 -24.20 -3.62 25.45
CA ASN A 82 -23.67 -2.69 26.46
C ASN A 82 -24.76 -1.68 26.90
N PRO A 83 -24.49 -0.79 27.88
CA PRO A 83 -25.49 0.14 28.40
C PRO A 83 -26.05 1.15 27.37
N VAL A 84 -25.39 1.31 26.22
CA VAL A 84 -25.71 2.31 25.20
C VAL A 84 -26.26 1.65 23.93
N ARG A 85 -25.71 0.49 23.53
CA ARG A 85 -26.08 -0.29 22.34
C ARG A 85 -26.47 -1.71 22.73
N GLN A 86 -27.67 -2.13 22.34
CA GLN A 86 -28.25 -3.44 22.66
C GLN A 86 -28.71 -4.17 21.39
N THR A 87 -27.86 -4.20 20.35
CA THR A 87 -28.19 -4.85 19.08
C THR A 87 -28.17 -6.38 19.19
N LEU A 88 -27.42 -6.95 20.14
CA LEU A 88 -27.46 -8.39 20.44
C LEU A 88 -28.81 -8.80 21.02
N GLU A 89 -29.33 -8.04 21.99
CA GLU A 89 -30.63 -8.30 22.60
C GLU A 89 -31.76 -8.10 21.58
N LEU A 90 -31.68 -7.05 20.77
CA LEU A 90 -32.63 -6.82 19.69
C LEU A 90 -32.60 -7.95 18.65
N ALA A 91 -31.42 -8.44 18.28
CA ALA A 91 -31.29 -9.58 17.38
C ALA A 91 -31.95 -10.84 17.97
N ALA A 92 -31.75 -11.11 19.27
CA ALA A 92 -32.36 -12.24 19.95
C ALA A 92 -33.89 -12.15 19.94
N GLU A 93 -34.44 -10.96 20.21
CA GLU A 93 -35.89 -10.71 20.16
C GLU A 93 -36.47 -10.92 18.76
N LEU A 94 -35.81 -10.37 17.73
CA LEU A 94 -36.32 -10.39 16.35
C LEU A 94 -36.22 -11.77 15.69
N THR A 95 -35.21 -12.56 16.06
CA THR A 95 -34.93 -13.85 15.42
C THR A 95 -35.45 -15.06 16.20
N GLY A 96 -35.69 -14.89 17.51
CA GLY A 96 -35.95 -15.98 18.45
C GLY A 96 -34.71 -16.78 18.86
N GLU A 97 -33.52 -16.39 18.39
CA GLU A 97 -32.26 -17.04 18.73
C GLU A 97 -31.83 -16.70 20.16
N SER A 98 -31.14 -17.64 20.82
CA SER A 98 -30.53 -17.34 22.12
C SER A 98 -29.33 -16.41 21.96
N SER A 99 -29.08 -15.54 22.94
CA SER A 99 -27.86 -14.71 22.95
C SER A 99 -26.58 -15.54 22.88
N ALA A 100 -26.57 -16.78 23.40
CA ALA A 100 -25.42 -17.66 23.30
C ALA A 100 -25.15 -18.12 21.85
N ALA A 101 -26.21 -18.43 21.10
CA ALA A 101 -26.11 -18.78 19.68
C ALA A 101 -25.65 -17.57 18.86
N LEU A 102 -26.26 -16.39 19.06
CA LEU A 102 -25.88 -15.16 18.37
C LEU A 102 -24.42 -14.74 18.62
N LYS A 103 -23.82 -15.11 19.75
CA LYS A 103 -22.41 -14.84 20.04
C LYS A 103 -21.47 -15.79 19.28
N LYS A 104 -21.80 -17.09 19.20
CA LYS A 104 -20.85 -18.13 18.77
C LYS A 104 -21.11 -18.73 17.40
N ASP A 105 -22.37 -18.78 16.96
CA ASP A 105 -22.75 -19.38 15.69
C ASP A 105 -22.79 -18.30 14.60
N THR A 106 -21.91 -18.45 13.60
CA THR A 106 -21.78 -17.50 12.48
C THR A 106 -23.09 -17.30 11.71
N ALA A 107 -23.85 -18.37 11.46
CA ALA A 107 -25.09 -18.26 10.71
C ALA A 107 -26.19 -17.58 11.54
N ALA A 108 -26.29 -17.89 12.83
CA ALA A 108 -27.20 -17.21 13.74
C ALA A 108 -26.85 -15.72 13.86
N ASN A 109 -25.57 -15.38 13.97
CA ASN A 109 -25.10 -13.99 14.06
C ASN A 109 -25.42 -13.19 12.78
N ILE A 110 -25.15 -13.75 11.60
CA ILE A 110 -25.51 -13.14 10.31
C ILE A 110 -27.03 -12.94 10.20
N ARG A 111 -27.82 -13.94 10.60
CA ARG A 111 -29.28 -13.86 10.66
C ARG A 111 -29.75 -12.75 11.62
N GLY A 112 -29.12 -12.63 12.78
CA GLY A 112 -29.36 -11.58 13.77
C GLY A 112 -29.05 -10.18 13.25
N GLY A 113 -27.90 -9.97 12.61
CA GLY A 113 -27.52 -8.69 11.99
C GLY A 113 -28.49 -8.27 10.88
N ALA A 114 -28.91 -9.20 10.03
CA ALA A 114 -29.92 -8.94 9.00
C ALA A 114 -31.26 -8.51 9.60
N ALA A 115 -31.70 -9.16 10.69
CA ALA A 115 -32.93 -8.81 11.39
C ALA A 115 -32.85 -7.39 11.99
N VAL A 116 -31.72 -7.03 12.59
CA VAL A 116 -31.48 -5.69 13.15
C VAL A 116 -31.50 -4.63 12.04
N LEU A 117 -30.78 -4.84 10.94
CA LEU A 117 -30.79 -3.95 9.77
C LEU A 117 -32.21 -3.78 9.23
N ARG A 118 -32.97 -4.87 9.10
CA ARG A 118 -34.36 -4.80 8.64
C ARG A 118 -35.25 -4.00 9.59
N SER A 119 -35.13 -4.21 10.91
CA SER A 119 -35.86 -3.43 11.91
C SER A 119 -35.54 -1.93 11.82
N MET A 120 -34.27 -1.59 11.58
CA MET A 120 -33.84 -0.20 11.37
C MET A 120 -34.40 0.38 10.07
N ALA A 121 -34.44 -0.39 8.98
CA ALA A 121 -35.05 0.03 7.71
C ALA A 121 -36.56 0.28 7.84
N ASP A 122 -37.29 -0.58 8.55
CA ASP A 122 -38.71 -0.39 8.83
C ASP A 122 -38.95 0.87 9.67
N LYS A 123 -38.12 1.12 10.69
CA LYS A 123 -38.18 2.35 11.50
C LYS A 123 -37.85 3.61 10.70
N ALA A 124 -36.94 3.50 9.72
CA ALA A 124 -36.61 4.58 8.79
C ALA A 124 -37.67 4.79 7.70
N GLY A 125 -38.65 3.88 7.58
CA GLY A 125 -39.76 3.99 6.64
C GLY A 125 -39.45 3.56 5.22
N LEU A 126 -38.41 2.74 4.99
CA LEU A 126 -38.08 2.22 3.66
C LEU A 126 -39.20 1.31 3.15
N SER A 127 -39.72 1.63 1.97
CA SER A 127 -40.65 0.79 1.21
C SER A 127 -39.98 -0.50 0.71
N ALA A 128 -40.77 -1.46 0.24
CA ALA A 128 -40.24 -2.68 -0.36
C ALA A 128 -39.37 -2.40 -1.60
N ASP A 129 -39.74 -1.42 -2.42
CA ASP A 129 -38.96 -1.04 -3.59
C ASP A 129 -37.63 -0.36 -3.21
N GLU A 130 -37.62 0.43 -2.14
CA GLU A 130 -36.40 0.99 -1.57
C GLU A 130 -35.50 -0.09 -1.00
N ARG A 131 -36.04 -1.07 -0.28
CA ARG A 131 -35.23 -2.17 0.29
C ARG A 131 -34.54 -3.03 -0.78
N ASN A 132 -35.09 -3.10 -1.99
CA ASN A 132 -34.46 -3.77 -3.13
C ASN A 132 -33.30 -2.98 -3.77
N ARG A 133 -33.07 -1.72 -3.38
CA ARG A 133 -32.02 -0.85 -3.92
C ARG A 133 -30.96 -0.62 -2.87
N ILE A 134 -29.78 -1.21 -3.06
CA ILE A 134 -28.63 -1.05 -2.15
C ILE A 134 -28.42 0.42 -1.78
N ALA A 135 -28.40 1.34 -2.75
CA ALA A 135 -28.23 2.77 -2.52
C ALA A 135 -29.15 3.38 -1.44
N ALA A 136 -30.41 2.91 -1.32
CA ALA A 136 -31.39 3.45 -0.38
C ALA A 136 -31.11 3.07 1.09
N TRP A 137 -30.25 2.08 1.34
CA TRP A 137 -29.93 1.62 2.69
C TRP A 137 -28.94 2.51 3.44
N TYR A 138 -28.35 3.52 2.80
CA TYR A 138 -27.26 4.30 3.39
C TYR A 138 -27.62 4.88 4.76
N PRO A 139 -28.81 5.51 4.95
CA PRO A 139 -29.18 6.05 6.26
C PRO A 139 -29.35 4.97 7.35
N VAL A 140 -29.68 3.74 6.95
CA VAL A 140 -29.82 2.58 7.85
C VAL A 140 -28.44 2.09 8.28
N VAL A 141 -27.53 1.92 7.32
CA VAL A 141 -26.12 1.53 7.58
C VAL A 141 -25.43 2.55 8.48
N ALA A 142 -25.59 3.84 8.20
CA ALA A 142 -25.01 4.91 9.02
C ALA A 142 -25.40 4.80 10.50
N ARG A 143 -26.64 4.37 10.78
CA ARG A 143 -27.13 4.16 12.15
C ARG A 143 -26.70 2.81 12.74
N TYR A 144 -26.44 1.80 11.91
CA TYR A 144 -26.00 0.49 12.36
C TYR A 144 -24.66 0.56 13.10
N GLY A 145 -23.70 1.36 12.58
CA GLY A 145 -22.39 1.60 13.18
C GLY A 145 -22.43 2.21 14.60
N GLY A 146 -23.61 2.64 15.07
CA GLY A 146 -23.86 2.86 16.49
C GLY A 146 -23.51 4.24 17.03
N SER A 147 -22.93 5.12 16.22
CA SER A 147 -22.65 6.49 16.65
C SER A 147 -23.92 7.36 16.65
N GLY A 148 -24.09 8.12 17.73
CA GLY A 148 -25.10 9.19 17.81
C GLY A 148 -24.69 10.45 17.03
N ASP A 149 -23.40 10.57 16.70
CA ASP A 149 -22.84 11.65 15.90
C ASP A 149 -23.04 11.37 14.40
N ASP A 150 -23.66 12.33 13.70
CA ASP A 150 -24.02 12.14 12.30
C ASP A 150 -22.80 12.12 11.36
N ALA A 151 -21.66 12.70 11.73
CA ALA A 151 -20.42 12.67 10.95
C ALA A 151 -19.70 11.32 11.09
N VAL A 152 -19.66 10.73 12.30
CA VAL A 152 -19.10 9.39 12.50
C VAL A 152 -20.00 8.29 11.94
N ALA A 153 -21.33 8.45 12.05
CA ALA A 153 -22.29 7.60 11.37
C ALA A 153 -22.09 7.61 9.84
N ARG A 154 -21.81 8.79 9.28
CA ARG A 154 -21.47 8.96 7.86
C ARG A 154 -20.16 8.25 7.51
N LEU A 155 -19.12 8.39 8.32
CA LEU A 155 -17.82 7.72 8.11
C LEU A 155 -17.97 6.20 7.99
N TYR A 156 -18.74 5.59 8.90
CA TYR A 156 -19.03 4.17 8.87
C TYR A 156 -19.77 3.76 7.58
N ALA A 157 -20.82 4.49 7.22
CA ALA A 157 -21.57 4.21 6.00
C ALA A 157 -20.74 4.41 4.74
N ASP A 158 -19.95 5.48 4.64
CA ASP A 158 -19.08 5.72 3.49
C ASP A 158 -18.09 4.55 3.32
N THR A 159 -17.50 4.02 4.40
CA THR A 159 -16.63 2.83 4.36
C THR A 159 -17.34 1.59 3.79
N VAL A 160 -18.56 1.29 4.26
CA VAL A 160 -19.35 0.16 3.74
C VAL A 160 -19.72 0.35 2.27
N TYR A 161 -19.99 1.57 1.85
CA TYR A 161 -20.37 1.87 0.47
C TYR A 161 -19.20 1.95 -0.50
N GLU A 162 -18.00 2.27 -0.02
CA GLU A 162 -16.74 2.09 -0.77
C GLU A 162 -16.50 0.61 -1.06
N LEU A 163 -16.61 -0.27 -0.05
CA LEU A 163 -16.54 -1.73 -0.23
C LEU A 163 -17.57 -2.25 -1.27
N LEU A 164 -18.78 -1.69 -1.26
CA LEU A 164 -19.81 -2.04 -2.25
C LEU A 164 -19.50 -1.51 -3.64
N ALA A 165 -18.99 -0.28 -3.75
CA ALA A 165 -18.65 0.34 -5.02
C ALA A 165 -17.57 -0.44 -5.75
N ASP A 166 -16.52 -0.82 -5.02
CA ASP A 166 -15.36 -1.56 -5.54
C ASP A 166 -15.67 -3.05 -5.76
N GLY A 167 -16.62 -3.60 -5.00
CA GLY A 167 -16.85 -5.04 -4.94
C GLY A 167 -15.79 -5.73 -4.09
N MET A 168 -16.05 -6.99 -3.73
CA MET A 168 -15.15 -7.74 -2.83
C MET A 168 -14.94 -9.16 -3.36
N GLN A 169 -13.69 -9.61 -3.33
CA GLN A 169 -13.32 -11.02 -3.48
C GLN A 169 -12.49 -11.42 -2.26
N VAL A 170 -13.18 -11.74 -1.18
CA VAL A 170 -12.57 -11.95 0.14
C VAL A 170 -12.69 -13.41 0.55
N ARG A 171 -11.86 -13.84 1.50
CA ARG A 171 -11.95 -15.17 2.10
C ARG A 171 -12.29 -15.03 3.57
N THR A 172 -13.16 -15.91 4.08
CA THR A 172 -13.35 -16.05 5.53
C THR A 172 -12.06 -16.56 6.17
N PRO A 173 -11.90 -16.47 7.51
CA PRO A 173 -10.75 -17.05 8.20
C PRO A 173 -10.50 -18.53 7.88
N ASP A 174 -11.57 -19.29 7.60
CA ASP A 174 -11.50 -20.72 7.21
C ASP A 174 -11.20 -20.93 5.70
N GLY A 175 -10.94 -19.85 4.95
CA GLY A 175 -10.57 -19.88 3.53
C GLY A 175 -11.74 -19.93 2.55
N GLU A 176 -12.99 -19.84 3.02
CA GLU A 176 -14.19 -19.84 2.17
C GLU A 176 -14.24 -18.55 1.32
N PRO A 177 -14.30 -18.63 -0.02
CA PRO A 177 -14.42 -17.44 -0.85
C PRO A 177 -15.83 -16.83 -0.76
N VAL A 178 -15.90 -15.53 -0.48
CA VAL A 178 -17.13 -14.74 -0.51
C VAL A 178 -16.95 -13.58 -1.49
N VAL A 179 -17.83 -13.53 -2.49
CA VAL A 179 -17.77 -12.52 -3.55
C VAL A 179 -18.95 -11.55 -3.43
N VAL A 180 -18.67 -10.26 -3.56
CA VAL A 180 -19.63 -9.17 -3.78
C VAL A 180 -19.27 -8.49 -5.09
N LYS A 181 -20.26 -8.29 -5.96
CA LYS A 181 -20.00 -7.64 -7.25
C LYS A 181 -19.89 -6.12 -7.05
N PRO A 182 -19.02 -5.45 -7.82
CA PRO A 182 -18.95 -3.99 -7.81
C PRO A 182 -20.33 -3.37 -8.06
N TYR A 183 -20.71 -2.42 -7.21
CA TYR A 183 -21.95 -1.66 -7.27
C TYR A 183 -21.62 -0.16 -7.33
N PRO A 184 -21.17 0.37 -8.49
CA PRO A 184 -20.62 1.72 -8.60
C PRO A 184 -21.70 2.83 -8.61
N ARG A 185 -22.89 2.58 -8.05
CA ARG A 185 -23.93 3.62 -7.93
C ARG A 185 -23.73 4.39 -6.64
N ALA A 186 -23.79 5.71 -6.75
CA ALA A 186 -23.72 6.60 -5.59
C ALA A 186 -24.81 6.26 -4.55
N PRO A 187 -24.47 6.27 -3.25
CA PRO A 187 -25.44 6.05 -2.18
C PRO A 187 -26.48 7.16 -2.09
N GLU A 188 -27.70 6.81 -1.67
CA GLU A 188 -28.74 7.78 -1.33
C GLU A 188 -28.52 8.26 0.11
N ARG A 189 -27.57 9.18 0.31
CA ARG A 189 -27.15 9.64 1.64
C ARG A 189 -28.26 10.34 2.44
N GLY A 190 -29.31 10.82 1.76
CA GLY A 190 -30.43 11.50 2.40
C GLY A 190 -29.96 12.70 3.23
N ARG A 191 -30.32 12.74 4.52
CA ARG A 191 -29.91 13.84 5.42
C ARG A 191 -28.39 13.90 5.67
N PHE A 192 -27.66 12.80 5.46
CA PHE A 192 -26.21 12.76 5.61
C PHE A 192 -25.46 13.49 4.49
N GLU A 193 -26.12 13.78 3.36
CA GLU A 193 -25.55 14.61 2.28
C GLU A 193 -25.23 16.03 2.77
N GLN A 194 -26.01 16.53 3.74
CA GLN A 194 -25.87 17.87 4.31
C GLN A 194 -25.05 17.90 5.61
N VAL A 195 -24.67 16.73 6.13
CA VAL A 195 -23.77 16.64 7.28
C VAL A 195 -22.40 17.12 6.80
N ARG A 196 -22.13 18.40 7.06
CA ARG A 196 -20.78 18.96 7.00
C ARG A 196 -19.96 18.25 8.06
N GLU A 197 -18.70 18.00 7.77
CA GLU A 197 -17.71 17.49 8.72
C GLU A 197 -17.42 18.56 9.82
N ASP A 198 -18.44 19.17 10.41
CA ASP A 198 -18.25 20.23 11.40
C ASP A 198 -17.75 19.59 12.70
N GLY A 199 -16.45 19.75 12.98
CA GLY A 199 -15.75 19.06 14.07
C GLY A 199 -14.93 17.85 13.61
N VAL A 200 -15.12 17.40 12.37
CA VAL A 200 -14.26 16.44 11.68
C VAL A 200 -13.44 17.18 10.62
N SER A 201 -12.14 17.37 10.82
CA SER A 201 -11.33 18.03 9.79
C SER A 201 -10.74 16.98 8.86
N ALA A 202 -10.79 17.23 7.54
CA ALA A 202 -10.07 16.43 6.55
C ALA A 202 -8.54 16.41 6.76
N GLN A 203 -8.03 17.29 7.62
CA GLN A 203 -6.64 17.32 8.08
C GLN A 203 -6.56 17.32 9.61
N GLY A 204 -5.63 16.53 10.14
CA GLY A 204 -5.34 16.42 11.56
C GLY A 204 -4.79 17.72 12.12
N LEU A 205 -4.92 17.88 13.43
CA LEU A 205 -4.48 19.09 14.12
C LEU A 205 -2.97 19.07 14.40
N ASP A 206 -2.42 17.89 14.62
CA ASP A 206 -0.98 17.70 14.80
C ASP A 206 -0.38 16.99 13.59
N TYR A 207 -0.81 15.76 13.30
CA TYR A 207 -0.33 15.01 12.14
C TYR A 207 -1.11 15.38 10.86
N PRO A 208 -0.49 16.03 9.85
CA PRO A 208 -1.20 16.58 8.70
C PRO A 208 -1.95 15.54 7.85
N ASN A 209 -1.42 14.32 7.77
CA ASN A 209 -1.97 13.22 6.97
C ASN A 209 -2.95 12.34 7.78
N SER A 210 -3.69 12.95 8.70
CA SER A 210 -4.78 12.29 9.40
C SER A 210 -6.08 13.07 9.26
N ARG A 211 -7.21 12.44 9.59
CA ARG A 211 -8.47 13.13 9.84
C ARG A 211 -8.56 13.48 11.31
N TRP A 212 -9.17 14.61 11.64
CA TRP A 212 -9.46 14.93 13.04
C TRP A 212 -10.87 14.45 13.38
N VAL A 213 -11.05 13.60 14.39
CA VAL A 213 -12.37 13.22 14.94
C VAL A 213 -12.26 13.19 16.47
N PRO A 214 -12.71 14.22 17.20
CA PRO A 214 -12.39 14.35 18.62
C PRO A 214 -12.99 13.23 19.47
N ALA A 215 -12.20 12.68 20.40
CA ALA A 215 -12.70 11.89 21.51
C ALA A 215 -13.56 12.77 22.45
N HIS A 216 -14.42 12.14 23.26
CA HIS A 216 -15.22 12.90 24.23
C HIS A 216 -14.31 13.52 25.30
N GLY A 217 -14.57 14.77 25.69
CA GLY A 217 -13.79 15.50 26.71
C GLY A 217 -13.77 14.88 28.12
N ALA A 218 -14.50 13.79 28.35
CA ALA A 218 -14.47 13.00 29.59
C ALA A 218 -13.40 11.89 29.55
N ASN A 219 -12.92 11.55 28.36
CA ASN A 219 -12.04 10.41 28.11
C ASN A 219 -10.56 10.80 27.97
N TYR A 220 -10.22 12.07 28.19
CA TYR A 220 -8.84 12.58 28.22
C TYR A 220 -8.75 13.78 29.16
N SER A 221 -7.52 14.18 29.51
CA SER A 221 -7.25 15.42 30.24
C SER A 221 -6.59 16.45 29.34
N ALA A 222 -7.04 17.71 29.43
CA ALA A 222 -6.39 18.81 28.73
C ALA A 222 -4.97 19.05 29.28
N GLY A 223 -4.01 19.19 28.37
CA GLY A 223 -2.58 19.27 28.69
C GLY A 223 -1.98 17.94 29.15
N ARG A 224 -0.69 18.01 29.51
CA ARG A 224 0.04 16.89 30.10
C ARG A 224 1.03 17.33 31.15
N SER A 225 1.33 16.41 32.07
CA SER A 225 2.22 16.66 33.21
C SER A 225 3.66 16.19 32.99
N SER A 226 3.96 15.49 31.88
CA SER A 226 5.31 15.02 31.54
C SER A 226 5.63 15.32 30.07
N ALA A 227 6.91 15.33 29.70
CA ALA A 227 7.28 15.37 28.28
C ALA A 227 6.95 14.03 27.61
N ILE A 228 6.58 14.05 26.32
CA ILE A 228 6.44 12.81 25.55
C ILE A 228 7.82 12.16 25.47
N ASN A 229 7.86 10.88 25.82
CA ASN A 229 9.04 10.05 25.65
C ASN A 229 8.71 8.62 25.24
N LEU A 230 7.49 8.39 24.75
CA LEU A 230 7.00 7.07 24.43
C LEU A 230 5.88 7.13 23.38
N ILE A 231 5.93 6.23 22.41
CA ILE A 231 4.83 5.88 21.51
C ILE A 231 4.40 4.46 21.85
N VAL A 232 3.10 4.24 21.98
CA VAL A 232 2.51 2.95 22.32
C VAL A 232 1.61 2.48 21.19
N VAL A 233 1.93 1.32 20.63
CA VAL A 233 1.16 0.62 19.59
C VAL A 233 0.14 -0.29 20.27
N HIS A 234 -1.12 -0.13 19.88
CA HIS A 234 -2.26 -0.91 20.35
C HIS A 234 -2.95 -1.63 19.20
N VAL A 235 -3.66 -2.72 19.51
CA VAL A 235 -4.66 -3.32 18.61
C VAL A 235 -6.01 -3.26 19.31
N THR A 236 -7.02 -2.76 18.60
CA THR A 236 -8.29 -2.32 19.20
C THR A 236 -9.20 -3.45 19.66
N GLN A 237 -9.02 -4.67 19.14
CA GLN A 237 -10.01 -5.76 19.29
C GLN A 237 -11.39 -5.34 18.77
N GLY A 238 -11.43 -4.70 17.60
CA GLY A 238 -12.64 -4.17 16.99
C GLY A 238 -12.41 -3.35 15.72
N SER A 239 -13.49 -2.89 15.09
CA SER A 239 -13.47 -2.11 13.86
C SER A 239 -13.02 -0.66 14.08
N TYR A 240 -12.55 -0.02 13.01
CA TYR A 240 -12.09 1.37 12.97
C TYR A 240 -13.15 2.35 13.47
N ALA A 241 -14.36 2.28 12.89
CA ALA A 241 -15.48 3.11 13.28
C ALA A 241 -15.97 2.78 14.71
N GLY A 242 -15.93 1.51 15.10
CA GLY A 242 -16.26 1.05 16.45
C GLY A 242 -15.35 1.69 17.51
N THR A 243 -14.04 1.71 17.26
CA THR A 243 -13.04 2.36 18.14
C THR A 243 -13.29 3.85 18.26
N ILE A 244 -13.52 4.54 17.13
CA ILE A 244 -13.82 5.99 17.11
C ILE A 244 -15.09 6.28 17.94
N SER A 245 -16.16 5.51 17.72
CA SER A 245 -17.41 5.63 18.46
C SER A 245 -17.20 5.37 19.97
N TRP A 246 -16.38 4.39 20.33
CA TRP A 246 -16.06 4.07 21.72
C TRP A 246 -15.32 5.21 22.44
N PHE A 247 -14.39 5.88 21.77
CA PHE A 247 -13.68 7.03 22.32
C PHE A 247 -14.56 8.30 22.40
N GLN A 248 -15.66 8.36 21.66
CA GLN A 248 -16.70 9.40 21.78
C GLN A 248 -17.75 9.09 22.87
N ASN A 249 -17.78 7.86 23.40
CA ASN A 249 -18.69 7.51 24.49
C ASN A 249 -18.15 8.06 25.83
N PRO A 250 -18.84 9.01 26.50
CA PRO A 250 -18.37 9.55 27.78
C PRO A 250 -18.26 8.52 28.91
N ALA A 251 -18.90 7.36 28.77
CA ALA A 251 -18.84 6.29 29.76
C ALA A 251 -17.66 5.32 29.54
N SER A 252 -16.94 5.40 28.42
CA SER A 252 -15.82 4.50 28.16
C SER A 252 -14.63 4.77 29.08
N GLY A 253 -14.39 6.04 29.43
CA GLY A 253 -13.27 6.45 30.28
C GLY A 253 -11.90 6.18 29.67
N VAL A 254 -11.83 5.93 28.36
CA VAL A 254 -10.61 5.58 27.61
C VAL A 254 -10.56 6.31 26.27
N SER A 255 -9.35 6.61 25.81
CA SER A 255 -9.09 7.23 24.50
C SER A 255 -7.65 7.02 24.07
N ALA A 256 -7.38 7.12 22.76
CA ALA A 256 -6.03 7.21 22.21
C ALA A 256 -5.85 8.47 21.36
N HIS A 257 -4.61 8.73 20.93
CA HIS A 257 -4.31 9.92 20.12
C HIS A 257 -4.65 9.69 18.66
N TYR A 258 -4.39 8.48 18.15
CA TYR A 258 -4.61 8.11 16.75
C TYR A 258 -5.27 6.73 16.63
N VAL A 259 -6.05 6.53 15.57
CA VAL A 259 -6.63 5.26 15.15
C VAL A 259 -6.26 5.02 13.69
N VAL A 260 -5.84 3.80 13.32
CA VAL A 260 -5.42 3.42 11.96
C VAL A 260 -6.33 2.32 11.42
N ARG A 261 -6.87 2.54 10.22
CA ARG A 261 -7.75 1.60 9.52
C ARG A 261 -6.94 0.51 8.82
N SER A 262 -7.43 -0.72 8.88
CA SER A 262 -6.77 -1.89 8.30
C SER A 262 -6.84 -1.93 6.78
N SER A 263 -7.99 -1.60 6.18
CA SER A 263 -8.20 -1.77 4.75
C SER A 263 -7.28 -0.93 3.85
N ASP A 264 -6.97 0.30 4.27
CA ASP A 264 -6.28 1.29 3.44
C ASP A 264 -5.27 2.17 4.20
N GLY A 265 -5.12 1.97 5.51
CA GLY A 265 -4.19 2.75 6.33
C GLY A 265 -4.67 4.15 6.69
N GLU A 266 -5.95 4.49 6.55
CA GLU A 266 -6.48 5.80 6.97
C GLU A 266 -6.19 6.08 8.45
N VAL A 267 -5.57 7.23 8.74
CA VAL A 267 -5.24 7.67 10.10
C VAL A 267 -6.27 8.70 10.58
N THR A 268 -6.89 8.46 11.74
CA THR A 268 -7.73 9.45 12.43
C THR A 268 -7.10 9.86 13.75
N GLN A 269 -6.82 11.15 13.92
CA GLN A 269 -6.41 11.77 15.17
C GLN A 269 -7.64 12.11 16.03
N MET A 270 -7.65 11.69 17.29
CA MET A 270 -8.77 11.86 18.21
C MET A 270 -8.48 12.69 19.45
N VAL A 271 -7.22 12.71 19.91
CA VAL A 271 -6.76 13.56 21.01
C VAL A 271 -5.52 14.30 20.53
N ARG A 272 -5.41 15.59 20.88
CA ARG A 272 -4.25 16.40 20.50
C ARG A 272 -2.98 15.83 21.10
N ASP A 273 -1.88 15.95 20.37
CA ASP A 273 -0.54 15.62 20.86
C ASP A 273 -0.15 16.45 22.08
N GLY A 274 -0.88 17.48 22.50
CA GLY A 274 -0.60 18.24 23.73
C GLY A 274 -1.37 17.77 24.96
N ASP A 275 -2.42 16.97 24.75
CA ASP A 275 -3.33 16.50 25.79
C ASP A 275 -2.92 15.09 26.27
N THR A 276 -3.58 14.60 27.32
CA THR A 276 -3.31 13.27 27.92
C THR A 276 -4.48 12.34 27.64
N ALA A 277 -4.36 11.51 26.60
CA ALA A 277 -5.31 10.43 26.31
C ALA A 277 -5.22 9.30 27.36
N TYR A 278 -6.30 8.54 27.53
CA TYR A 278 -6.41 7.49 28.54
C TYR A 278 -6.31 6.08 27.92
N HIS A 279 -5.12 5.69 27.44
CA HIS A 279 -4.92 4.43 26.71
C HIS A 279 -3.97 3.43 27.40
N VAL A 280 -3.12 3.85 28.32
CA VAL A 280 -1.99 3.04 28.83
C VAL A 280 -1.69 3.28 30.32
N ARG A 281 -2.74 3.60 31.10
CA ARG A 281 -2.71 3.75 32.56
C ARG A 281 -1.57 4.66 33.05
N SER A 282 -0.54 4.07 33.67
CA SER A 282 0.55 4.77 34.34
C SER A 282 1.42 5.60 33.38
N ALA A 283 1.44 5.24 32.09
CA ALA A 283 2.23 5.94 31.08
C ALA A 283 1.46 7.04 30.33
N ASN A 284 0.15 7.22 30.59
CA ASN A 284 -0.69 8.21 29.87
C ASN A 284 -0.04 9.60 29.77
N SER A 285 0.53 10.10 30.88
CA SER A 285 1.10 11.46 30.93
C SER A 285 2.32 11.70 30.04
N ARG A 286 2.98 10.63 29.55
CA ARG A 286 4.24 10.69 28.77
C ARG A 286 4.18 9.95 27.44
N ALA A 287 3.03 9.35 27.11
CA ALA A 287 2.87 8.46 25.97
C ALA A 287 1.90 9.02 24.94
N LEU A 288 2.19 8.78 23.66
CA LEU A 288 1.23 8.88 22.58
C LEU A 288 0.73 7.48 22.22
N GLY A 289 -0.56 7.32 21.97
CA GLY A 289 -1.21 6.03 21.73
C GLY A 289 -1.75 5.95 20.30
N ILE A 290 -1.42 4.87 19.61
CA ILE A 290 -1.87 4.57 18.25
C ILE A 290 -2.62 3.25 18.28
N GLU A 291 -3.91 3.29 17.96
CA GLU A 291 -4.83 2.17 17.94
C GLU A 291 -4.97 1.61 16.52
N HIS A 292 -4.75 0.31 16.35
CA HIS A 292 -4.86 -0.36 15.05
C HIS A 292 -6.12 -1.20 15.01
N GLU A 293 -6.97 -0.96 14.03
CA GLU A 293 -8.15 -1.78 13.77
C GLU A 293 -7.79 -3.26 13.67
N GLY A 294 -8.56 -4.12 14.32
CA GLY A 294 -8.48 -5.57 14.16
C GLY A 294 -8.34 -6.34 15.46
N PHE A 295 -7.96 -7.61 15.34
CA PHE A 295 -7.94 -8.61 16.42
C PHE A 295 -6.56 -9.26 16.52
N VAL A 296 -6.03 -9.37 17.74
CA VAL A 296 -4.62 -9.77 17.99
C VAL A 296 -4.29 -11.21 17.57
N ASP A 297 -5.31 -12.06 17.41
CA ASP A 297 -5.23 -13.47 17.05
C ASP A 297 -5.46 -13.71 15.56
N ASN A 298 -5.76 -12.67 14.78
CA ASN A 298 -6.00 -12.78 13.34
C ASN A 298 -5.03 -11.88 12.54
N PRO A 299 -3.97 -12.45 11.94
CA PRO A 299 -2.95 -11.69 11.21
C PRO A 299 -3.45 -11.01 9.94
N SER A 300 -4.62 -11.39 9.40
CA SER A 300 -5.17 -10.77 8.18
C SER A 300 -5.56 -9.30 8.36
N TRP A 301 -5.71 -8.85 9.61
CA TRP A 301 -5.93 -7.44 9.93
C TRP A 301 -4.67 -6.59 9.85
N PHE A 302 -3.48 -7.18 9.94
CA PHE A 302 -2.22 -6.44 9.90
C PHE A 302 -1.74 -6.29 8.46
N THR A 303 -2.49 -5.50 7.70
CA THR A 303 -2.22 -5.22 6.29
C THR A 303 -0.98 -4.34 6.13
N ASP A 304 -0.41 -4.40 4.93
CA ASP A 304 0.71 -3.53 4.57
C ASP A 304 0.35 -2.03 4.66
N SER A 305 -0.83 -1.66 4.17
CA SER A 305 -1.34 -0.28 4.24
C SER A 305 -1.41 0.24 5.68
N MET A 306 -1.89 -0.59 6.62
CA MET A 306 -1.88 -0.25 8.04
C MET A 306 -0.45 -0.06 8.57
N TYR A 307 0.45 -1.01 8.29
CA TYR A 307 1.83 -0.95 8.75
C TYR A 307 2.54 0.30 8.25
N ARG A 308 2.40 0.64 6.96
CA ARG A 308 3.04 1.81 6.35
C ARG A 308 2.50 3.12 6.90
N SER A 309 1.18 3.29 6.97
CA SER A 309 0.57 4.52 7.50
C SER A 309 0.91 4.72 8.98
N SER A 310 0.86 3.66 9.77
CA SER A 310 1.23 3.71 11.19
C SER A 310 2.73 3.98 11.40
N ALA A 311 3.59 3.39 10.58
CA ALA A 311 5.03 3.63 10.62
C ALA A 311 5.36 5.08 10.24
N ALA A 312 4.71 5.64 9.21
CA ALA A 312 4.84 7.03 8.81
C ALA A 312 4.40 7.99 9.92
N LEU A 313 3.27 7.72 10.56
CA LEU A 313 2.80 8.45 11.75
C LEU A 313 3.83 8.36 12.89
N THR A 314 4.28 7.16 13.23
CA THR A 314 5.23 6.92 14.32
C THR A 314 6.56 7.62 14.07
N LYS A 315 7.05 7.58 12.83
CA LYS A 315 8.25 8.31 12.38
C LYS A 315 8.08 9.81 12.62
N TRP A 316 6.97 10.38 12.16
CA TRP A 316 6.67 11.81 12.32
C TRP A 316 6.57 12.22 13.79
N LEU A 317 5.92 11.39 14.63
CA LEU A 317 5.83 11.61 16.07
C LEU A 317 7.21 11.56 16.74
N CYS A 318 8.06 10.60 16.36
CA CYS A 318 9.44 10.55 16.83
C CYS A 318 10.21 11.81 16.47
N GLU A 319 10.08 12.31 15.24
CA GLU A 319 10.77 13.52 14.78
C GLU A 319 10.27 14.78 15.47
N ARG A 320 8.95 14.95 15.55
CA ARG A 320 8.31 16.10 16.20
C ARG A 320 8.67 16.21 17.68
N HIS A 321 8.73 15.09 18.38
CA HIS A 321 8.95 15.05 19.83
C HIS A 321 10.39 14.68 20.22
N GLY A 322 11.31 14.55 19.26
CA GLY A 322 12.73 14.28 19.50
C GLY A 322 13.02 12.90 20.09
N LEU A 323 12.23 11.88 19.74
CA LEU A 323 12.38 10.51 20.21
C LEU A 323 13.29 9.70 19.28
N PRO A 324 14.24 8.92 19.82
CA PRO A 324 14.94 7.91 19.04
C PRO A 324 13.97 6.86 18.48
N LYS A 325 14.12 6.50 17.21
CA LYS A 325 13.30 5.52 16.49
C LYS A 325 13.67 4.09 16.86
N THR A 326 13.61 3.74 18.15
CA THR A 326 14.01 2.42 18.65
C THR A 326 12.90 1.81 19.49
N ARG A 327 12.97 0.48 19.66
CA ARG A 327 12.03 -0.28 20.50
C ARG A 327 12.03 0.13 21.98
N GLN A 328 12.99 0.94 22.42
CA GLN A 328 12.97 1.55 23.74
C GLN A 328 11.91 2.66 23.86
N PHE A 329 11.64 3.40 22.77
CA PHE A 329 10.72 4.54 22.74
C PHE A 329 9.42 4.24 21.97
N ILE A 330 9.40 3.15 21.20
CA ILE A 330 8.22 2.65 20.51
C ILE A 330 7.93 1.28 21.09
N GLN A 331 6.84 1.15 21.84
CA GLN A 331 6.52 -0.07 22.60
C GLN A 331 5.09 -0.53 22.28
N GLY A 332 4.81 -1.82 22.43
CA GLY A 332 3.46 -2.36 22.44
C GLY A 332 2.82 -2.14 23.80
N HIS A 333 1.49 -2.14 23.85
CA HIS A 333 0.76 -1.98 25.10
C HIS A 333 1.14 -3.02 26.16
N ASN A 334 1.28 -4.29 25.74
CA ASN A 334 1.71 -5.42 26.56
C ASN A 334 3.13 -5.29 27.16
N GLN A 335 3.96 -4.37 26.64
CA GLN A 335 5.32 -4.13 27.15
C GLN A 335 5.34 -3.07 28.26
N ILE A 336 4.24 -2.33 28.45
CA ILE A 336 4.19 -1.27 29.45
C ILE A 336 3.82 -1.85 30.83
N PRO A 337 4.63 -1.58 31.88
CA PRO A 337 4.37 -2.13 33.21
C PRO A 337 3.04 -1.71 33.82
N GLY A 338 2.34 -2.68 34.42
CA GLY A 338 1.07 -2.45 35.12
C GLY A 338 -0.17 -2.49 34.23
N ASN A 339 -0.03 -2.97 32.98
CA ASN A 339 -1.15 -3.28 32.11
C ASN A 339 -1.48 -4.77 32.13
N ASP A 340 -2.75 -5.08 31.88
CA ASP A 340 -3.38 -6.40 31.85
C ASP A 340 -3.76 -6.84 30.43
N HIS A 341 -3.36 -6.05 29.43
CA HIS A 341 -3.67 -6.28 28.02
C HIS A 341 -2.51 -6.98 27.28
N THR A 342 -2.86 -7.74 26.25
CA THR A 342 -1.93 -8.58 25.47
C THR A 342 -1.56 -7.98 24.11
N ASP A 343 -2.19 -6.88 23.69
CA ASP A 343 -1.98 -6.23 22.41
C ASP A 343 -0.59 -5.53 22.31
N PRO A 344 -0.01 -5.39 21.10
CA PRO A 344 -0.58 -5.70 19.78
C PRO A 344 -0.57 -7.20 19.41
N GLY A 345 -0.17 -8.07 20.33
CA GLY A 345 -0.27 -9.52 20.17
C GLY A 345 0.92 -10.16 19.45
N PRO A 346 0.91 -11.51 19.32
CA PRO A 346 2.01 -12.28 18.75
C PRO A 346 2.14 -12.13 17.23
N HIS A 347 1.08 -11.70 16.55
CA HIS A 347 1.04 -11.56 15.10
C HIS A 347 1.47 -10.18 14.60
N TRP A 348 1.70 -9.22 15.50
CA TRP A 348 2.27 -7.93 15.12
C TRP A 348 3.76 -8.08 14.75
N ASN A 349 4.08 -7.91 13.47
CA ASN A 349 5.43 -7.98 12.96
C ASN A 349 6.24 -6.73 13.33
N TRP A 350 6.93 -6.80 14.48
CA TRP A 350 7.75 -5.70 14.97
C TRP A 350 8.96 -5.41 14.10
N ASP A 351 9.57 -6.41 13.47
CA ASP A 351 10.76 -6.20 12.65
C ASP A 351 10.38 -5.45 11.37
N TYR A 352 9.28 -5.84 10.73
CA TYR A 352 8.71 -5.13 9.58
C TYR A 352 8.27 -3.71 9.94
N TYR A 353 7.53 -3.55 11.03
CA TYR A 353 7.08 -2.23 11.47
C TYR A 353 8.26 -1.29 11.80
N MET A 354 9.29 -1.79 12.48
CA MET A 354 10.46 -0.99 12.83
C MET A 354 11.38 -0.73 11.64
N SER A 355 11.42 -1.62 10.64
CA SER A 355 12.11 -1.33 9.38
C SER A 355 11.46 -0.14 8.70
N LEU A 356 10.12 -0.09 8.61
CA LEU A 356 9.37 1.04 8.05
C LEU A 356 9.52 2.36 8.83
N VAL A 357 9.61 2.29 10.17
CA VAL A 357 9.82 3.48 11.02
C VAL A 357 11.26 3.99 10.92
N GLY A 358 12.23 3.09 10.83
CA GLY A 358 13.66 3.36 10.79
C GLY A 358 14.18 3.74 9.41
N SER A 359 13.62 3.14 8.36
CA SER A 359 13.71 3.67 7.01
C SER A 359 13.08 5.05 7.06
N GLY A 360 13.77 6.08 6.58
CA GLY A 360 13.01 7.23 6.14
C GLY A 360 11.93 6.71 5.20
N GLY A 361 10.71 7.30 5.20
CA GLY A 361 9.76 7.14 4.09
C GLY A 361 10.30 7.57 2.72
N SER A 362 11.57 7.35 2.43
CA SER A 362 12.04 6.86 1.16
C SER A 362 11.21 5.62 0.81
N ALA A 363 10.19 5.79 -0.02
CA ALA A 363 10.05 4.86 -1.13
C ALA A 363 11.48 4.52 -1.56
N GLY A 364 11.87 3.25 -1.53
CA GLY A 364 13.19 2.83 -1.98
C GLY A 364 13.48 3.60 -3.24
N VAL A 365 14.54 4.41 -3.23
CA VAL A 365 14.92 5.14 -4.43
C VAL A 365 15.53 4.09 -5.33
N HIS A 366 14.64 3.43 -6.06
CA HIS A 366 14.93 2.57 -7.19
C HIS A 366 15.51 3.50 -8.25
N THR A 367 16.83 3.61 -8.26
CA THR A 367 17.62 4.43 -9.18
C THR A 367 18.58 3.45 -9.82
N GLY A 368 18.55 3.37 -11.15
CA GLY A 368 19.25 2.36 -11.92
C GLY A 368 18.46 1.09 -12.24
N SER A 369 17.12 1.08 -12.12
CA SER A 369 16.32 -0.08 -12.54
C SER A 369 15.67 0.21 -13.89
N SER A 370 16.40 -0.07 -14.97
CA SER A 370 15.77 -0.22 -16.29
C SER A 370 14.75 -1.36 -16.26
N THR A 371 13.74 -1.28 -17.11
CA THR A 371 12.63 -2.25 -17.15
C THR A 371 12.34 -2.73 -18.56
N ASP A 372 13.29 -2.69 -19.50
CA ASP A 372 13.16 -3.29 -20.83
C ASP A 372 13.30 -4.82 -20.75
N PHE A 373 12.23 -5.48 -20.30
CA PHE A 373 12.22 -6.93 -20.11
C PHE A 373 12.28 -7.69 -21.44
N ASN A 374 12.04 -7.03 -22.57
CA ASN A 374 11.88 -7.64 -23.88
C ASN A 374 12.99 -7.30 -24.90
N GLY A 375 13.83 -6.32 -24.58
CA GLY A 375 15.02 -5.93 -25.32
C GLY A 375 14.68 -5.11 -26.57
N ASP A 376 13.59 -4.36 -26.55
CA ASP A 376 13.16 -3.52 -27.68
C ASP A 376 13.57 -2.05 -27.56
N GLY A 377 14.30 -1.71 -26.50
CA GLY A 377 14.81 -0.38 -26.19
C GLY A 377 13.75 0.53 -25.59
N ARG A 378 12.71 -0.03 -24.96
CA ARG A 378 11.70 0.72 -24.21
C ARG A 378 11.55 0.14 -22.82
N ASP A 379 11.49 1.02 -21.83
CA ASP A 379 11.19 0.61 -20.47
C ASP A 379 9.73 0.18 -20.34
N ASP A 380 9.53 -1.03 -19.81
CA ASP A 380 8.23 -1.61 -19.49
C ASP A 380 7.83 -1.26 -18.03
N ILE A 381 6.73 -1.82 -17.52
CA ILE A 381 6.39 -1.70 -16.10
C ILE A 381 6.17 -3.07 -15.46
N VAL A 382 6.51 -3.17 -14.17
CA VAL A 382 6.37 -4.40 -13.39
C VAL A 382 5.69 -4.15 -12.05
N ALA A 383 4.88 -5.11 -11.60
CA ALA A 383 4.27 -5.12 -10.28
C ALA A 383 4.57 -6.46 -9.58
N PHE A 384 5.13 -6.37 -8.38
CA PHE A 384 5.42 -7.48 -7.48
C PHE A 384 4.34 -7.57 -6.41
N ASN A 385 3.54 -8.62 -6.47
CA ASN A 385 2.57 -8.91 -5.42
C ASN A 385 3.27 -9.56 -4.23
N GLN A 386 3.53 -8.78 -3.17
CA GLN A 386 4.26 -9.28 -2.00
C GLN A 386 3.39 -10.09 -1.01
N GLY A 387 2.21 -10.52 -1.43
CA GLY A 387 1.37 -11.46 -0.69
C GLY A 387 1.94 -12.89 -0.71
N THR A 388 1.16 -13.85 -0.20
CA THR A 388 1.58 -15.26 -0.10
C THR A 388 1.81 -15.94 -1.45
N LEU A 389 1.30 -15.37 -2.54
CA LEU A 389 1.49 -15.89 -3.89
C LEU A 389 2.77 -15.37 -4.55
N GLY A 390 3.28 -14.18 -4.18
CA GLY A 390 4.50 -13.64 -4.79
C GLY A 390 4.40 -13.45 -6.31
N ASP A 391 3.21 -13.21 -6.87
CA ASP A 391 3.03 -13.15 -8.32
C ASP A 391 3.66 -11.86 -8.89
N VAL A 392 4.33 -11.96 -10.05
CA VAL A 392 4.93 -10.82 -10.76
C VAL A 392 4.20 -10.57 -12.06
N TYR A 393 3.74 -9.34 -12.27
CA TYR A 393 3.01 -8.92 -13.45
C TYR A 393 3.81 -7.90 -14.25
N VAL A 394 3.87 -8.06 -15.57
CA VAL A 394 4.55 -7.13 -16.48
C VAL A 394 3.54 -6.60 -17.50
N ALA A 395 3.69 -5.32 -17.87
CA ALA A 395 3.02 -4.74 -19.03
C ALA A 395 4.05 -4.05 -19.92
N LEU A 396 4.16 -4.53 -21.17
CA LEU A 396 5.19 -4.08 -22.10
C LEU A 396 4.86 -2.72 -22.71
N SER A 397 5.85 -1.84 -22.87
CA SER A 397 5.66 -0.59 -23.59
C SER A 397 5.58 -0.82 -25.10
N ASN A 398 4.74 -0.02 -25.77
CA ASN A 398 4.73 0.10 -27.23
C ASN A 398 5.14 1.51 -27.72
N GLY A 399 5.67 2.34 -26.84
CA GLY A 399 6.06 3.73 -27.10
C GLY A 399 4.92 4.75 -27.07
N ALA A 400 3.68 4.30 -26.84
CA ALA A 400 2.51 5.18 -26.70
C ALA A 400 1.54 4.73 -25.59
N GLY A 401 1.90 3.69 -24.85
CA GLY A 401 1.09 3.04 -23.82
C GLY A 401 1.67 1.68 -23.43
N PHE A 402 1.22 1.14 -22.30
CA PHE A 402 1.59 -0.21 -21.88
C PHE A 402 0.54 -1.21 -22.38
N ALA A 403 0.97 -2.26 -23.06
CA ALA A 403 0.11 -3.22 -23.73
C ALA A 403 -0.36 -4.34 -22.79
N GLY A 404 -1.65 -4.71 -22.93
CA GLY A 404 -2.23 -5.90 -22.30
C GLY A 404 -2.87 -5.64 -20.93
N THR A 405 -3.71 -6.57 -20.49
CA THR A 405 -4.14 -6.67 -19.08
C THR A 405 -3.05 -7.43 -18.35
N SER A 406 -2.30 -6.76 -17.47
CA SER A 406 -1.24 -7.27 -16.57
C SER A 406 -0.93 -8.77 -16.74
N VAL A 407 0.13 -9.11 -17.46
CA VAL A 407 0.47 -10.51 -17.74
C VAL A 407 1.32 -11.04 -16.61
N LYS A 408 0.91 -12.16 -16.01
CA LYS A 408 1.75 -12.82 -15.01
C LYS A 408 2.98 -13.43 -15.67
N TRP A 409 4.16 -12.97 -15.28
CA TRP A 409 5.45 -13.42 -15.81
C TRP A 409 6.22 -14.32 -14.85
N HIS A 410 5.91 -14.28 -13.55
CA HIS A 410 6.47 -15.19 -12.56
C HIS A 410 5.44 -15.51 -11.48
N GLU A 411 5.49 -16.73 -10.93
CA GLU A 411 4.78 -17.14 -9.73
C GLU A 411 5.76 -17.27 -8.58
N PHE A 412 5.50 -16.64 -7.43
CA PHE A 412 6.34 -16.76 -6.25
C PHE A 412 7.76 -16.15 -6.38
N PHE A 413 7.83 -14.84 -6.58
CA PHE A 413 9.05 -14.04 -6.49
C PHE A 413 8.81 -12.80 -5.63
N ALA A 414 9.80 -12.41 -4.83
CA ALA A 414 9.69 -11.31 -3.85
C ALA A 414 8.51 -11.39 -2.85
N PRO A 415 8.13 -12.57 -2.30
CA PRO A 415 7.02 -12.65 -1.33
C PRO A 415 7.40 -12.04 0.02
N GLY A 416 6.45 -11.43 0.73
CA GLY A 416 6.60 -11.17 2.18
C GLY A 416 7.56 -10.05 2.58
N GLY A 417 7.46 -8.89 1.94
CA GLY A 417 8.21 -7.68 2.32
C GLY A 417 9.68 -7.70 1.91
N GLU A 418 10.07 -8.60 1.01
CA GLU A 418 11.37 -8.59 0.32
C GLU A 418 11.56 -7.31 -0.50
N THR A 419 12.78 -7.05 -0.97
CA THR A 419 13.05 -5.88 -1.82
C THR A 419 13.32 -6.33 -3.25
N PRO A 420 12.35 -6.22 -4.18
CA PRO A 420 12.61 -6.47 -5.59
C PRO A 420 13.26 -5.26 -6.28
N LEU A 421 14.16 -5.52 -7.24
CA LEU A 421 14.76 -4.58 -8.19
C LEU A 421 14.83 -5.22 -9.59
N THR A 422 15.15 -4.44 -10.62
CA THR A 422 15.30 -4.91 -12.01
C THR A 422 16.63 -4.46 -12.60
N GLY A 423 17.14 -5.21 -13.59
CA GLY A 423 18.37 -4.89 -14.32
C GLY A 423 18.84 -6.06 -15.18
N ASP A 424 19.70 -5.83 -16.17
CA ASP A 424 20.28 -6.87 -17.04
C ASP A 424 21.48 -7.54 -16.35
N PHE A 425 21.20 -8.47 -15.45
CA PHE A 425 22.26 -9.16 -14.69
C PHE A 425 23.07 -10.12 -15.56
N ASN A 426 22.61 -10.47 -16.75
CA ASN A 426 23.20 -11.51 -17.59
C ASN A 426 23.86 -10.98 -18.89
N GLY A 427 23.61 -9.74 -19.25
CA GLY A 427 24.21 -9.01 -20.37
C GLY A 427 23.62 -9.41 -21.72
N ASP A 428 22.37 -9.86 -21.77
CA ASP A 428 21.70 -10.25 -23.02
C ASP A 428 20.81 -9.15 -23.62
N GLY A 429 20.82 -7.96 -23.02
CA GLY A 429 20.06 -6.78 -23.43
C GLY A 429 18.58 -6.87 -23.05
N LYS A 430 18.21 -7.70 -22.08
CA LYS A 430 16.88 -7.72 -21.46
C LYS A 430 17.03 -7.60 -19.97
N ASP A 431 16.21 -6.76 -19.37
CA ASP A 431 16.17 -6.66 -17.93
C ASP A 431 15.60 -7.92 -17.30
N ASP A 432 16.16 -8.26 -16.16
CA ASP A 432 15.78 -9.37 -15.30
C ASP A 432 15.17 -8.83 -14.00
N VAL A 433 14.75 -9.71 -13.10
CA VAL A 433 14.32 -9.33 -11.74
C VAL A 433 15.23 -9.93 -10.69
N VAL A 434 15.55 -9.16 -9.66
CA VAL A 434 16.29 -9.59 -8.47
C VAL A 434 15.46 -9.31 -7.22
N THR A 435 15.53 -10.18 -6.21
CA THR A 435 14.95 -9.93 -4.88
C THR A 435 16.00 -10.11 -3.79
N PHE A 436 16.04 -9.16 -2.86
CA PHE A 436 16.84 -9.19 -1.65
C PHE A 436 15.95 -9.66 -0.51
N THR A 437 16.24 -10.87 0.00
CA THR A 437 15.41 -11.47 1.05
C THR A 437 15.72 -10.85 2.41
N HIS A 438 14.70 -10.65 3.24
CA HIS A 438 14.87 -10.15 4.64
C HIS A 438 14.81 -11.29 5.67
N GLY A 439 15.01 -12.53 5.22
CA GLY A 439 15.06 -13.71 6.07
C GLY A 439 16.38 -13.85 6.83
N SER A 440 16.51 -14.91 7.63
CA SER A 440 17.73 -15.16 8.43
C SER A 440 19.03 -15.33 7.64
N LEU A 441 18.95 -15.54 6.33
CA LEU A 441 20.09 -15.73 5.44
C LEU A 441 20.39 -14.52 4.55
N ASN A 442 19.45 -13.56 4.41
CA ASN A 442 19.56 -12.41 3.52
C ASN A 442 20.15 -12.79 2.14
N ASP A 443 19.56 -13.84 1.55
CA ASP A 443 19.92 -14.36 0.24
C ASP A 443 19.43 -13.42 -0.86
N VAL A 444 20.08 -13.46 -2.03
CA VAL A 444 19.72 -12.72 -3.24
C VAL A 444 19.34 -13.70 -4.34
N TYR A 445 18.12 -13.58 -4.87
CA TYR A 445 17.62 -14.43 -5.96
C TYR A 445 17.41 -13.61 -7.21
N VAL A 446 17.82 -14.16 -8.36
CA VAL A 446 17.62 -13.55 -9.69
C VAL A 446 16.74 -14.49 -10.52
N ALA A 447 15.75 -13.93 -11.22
CA ALA A 447 14.98 -14.63 -12.24
C ALA A 447 15.16 -13.93 -13.59
N LEU A 448 15.76 -14.66 -14.53
CA LEU A 448 16.14 -14.11 -15.84
C LEU A 448 14.92 -13.96 -16.76
N SER A 449 14.83 -12.85 -17.49
CA SER A 449 13.84 -12.65 -18.54
C SER A 449 14.19 -13.42 -19.81
N ASN A 450 13.17 -13.84 -20.55
CA ASN A 450 13.32 -14.33 -21.92
C ASN A 450 12.59 -13.43 -22.95
N GLY A 451 12.09 -12.27 -22.52
CA GLY A 451 11.27 -11.36 -23.32
C GLY A 451 9.77 -11.66 -23.35
N SER A 452 9.33 -12.67 -22.60
CA SER A 452 7.89 -12.99 -22.46
C SER A 452 7.49 -13.57 -21.11
N SER A 453 8.46 -13.98 -20.29
CA SER A 453 8.29 -14.44 -18.91
C SER A 453 9.63 -14.37 -18.18
N PHE A 454 9.60 -14.45 -16.85
CA PHE A 454 10.79 -14.71 -16.05
C PHE A 454 10.98 -16.23 -15.87
N GLY A 455 12.24 -16.67 -15.86
CA GLY A 455 12.63 -18.03 -15.50
C GLY A 455 12.48 -18.29 -14.00
N ALA A 456 12.92 -19.44 -13.50
CA ALA A 456 12.88 -19.70 -12.06
C ALA A 456 13.84 -18.77 -11.30
N GLY A 457 13.44 -18.28 -10.14
CA GLY A 457 14.33 -17.59 -9.20
C GLY A 457 15.47 -18.50 -8.74
N VAL A 458 16.71 -18.11 -9.03
CA VAL A 458 17.93 -18.84 -8.64
C VAL A 458 18.72 -17.98 -7.64
N LYS A 459 19.22 -18.60 -6.57
CA LYS A 459 20.09 -17.89 -5.63
C LYS A 459 21.43 -17.56 -6.28
N TRP A 460 21.76 -16.27 -6.34
CA TRP A 460 22.99 -15.77 -6.96
C TRP A 460 24.01 -15.24 -5.93
N HIS A 461 23.55 -14.85 -4.74
CA HIS A 461 24.42 -14.42 -3.63
C HIS A 461 23.73 -14.72 -2.29
N ASP A 462 24.51 -14.74 -1.20
CA ASP A 462 24.04 -14.87 0.17
C ASP A 462 24.59 -13.77 1.08
N TRP A 463 23.94 -13.48 2.21
CA TRP A 463 24.41 -12.46 3.17
C TRP A 463 24.65 -11.07 2.56
N PHE A 464 23.74 -10.58 1.73
CA PHE A 464 23.85 -9.25 1.11
C PHE A 464 22.64 -8.39 1.48
N ALA A 465 22.83 -7.07 1.57
CA ALA A 465 21.81 -6.10 2.02
C ALA A 465 21.19 -6.49 3.38
N LEU A 466 22.04 -6.61 4.40
CA LEU A 466 21.67 -7.19 5.68
C LEU A 466 20.76 -6.27 6.52
N GLY A 467 19.55 -6.72 6.84
CA GLY A 467 18.66 -5.98 7.74
C GLY A 467 18.19 -4.66 7.14
N GLY A 468 18.39 -3.54 7.83
CA GLY A 468 17.93 -2.21 7.37
C GLY A 468 18.83 -1.53 6.33
N GLU A 469 19.69 -2.29 5.66
CA GLU A 469 20.52 -1.79 4.56
C GLU A 469 19.68 -1.49 3.31
N VAL A 470 20.21 -0.66 2.42
CA VAL A 470 19.49 -0.29 1.19
C VAL A 470 20.19 -0.89 -0.02
N PRO A 471 19.59 -1.89 -0.69
CA PRO A 471 20.13 -2.42 -1.93
C PRO A 471 19.87 -1.47 -3.10
N ALA A 472 20.76 -1.53 -4.09
CA ALA A 472 20.62 -0.90 -5.41
C ALA A 472 21.27 -1.80 -6.47
N VAL A 473 21.04 -1.48 -7.74
CA VAL A 473 21.52 -2.22 -8.92
C VAL A 473 22.06 -1.24 -9.95
N GLY A 474 23.00 -1.70 -10.78
CA GLY A 474 23.58 -0.93 -11.88
C GLY A 474 24.93 -1.48 -12.36
N ASP A 475 25.33 -1.19 -13.60
CA ASP A 475 26.62 -1.60 -14.18
C ASP A 475 27.74 -0.68 -13.70
N VAL A 476 28.21 -0.92 -12.47
CA VAL A 476 29.24 -0.09 -11.85
C VAL A 476 30.63 -0.39 -12.40
N ASN A 477 30.79 -1.38 -13.28
CA ASN A 477 32.09 -1.79 -13.81
C ASN A 477 32.27 -1.59 -15.33
N GLY A 478 31.18 -1.33 -16.04
CA GLY A 478 31.13 -1.05 -17.47
C GLY A 478 31.29 -2.30 -18.34
N ASP A 479 30.89 -3.47 -17.84
CA ASP A 479 30.95 -4.73 -18.60
C ASP A 479 29.63 -5.10 -19.30
N GLY A 480 28.62 -4.24 -19.18
CA GLY A 480 27.29 -4.39 -19.76
C GLY A 480 26.39 -5.31 -18.95
N ARG A 481 26.66 -5.49 -17.65
CA ARG A 481 25.82 -6.27 -16.74
C ARG A 481 25.61 -5.50 -15.46
N ASP A 482 24.39 -5.56 -14.96
CA ASP A 482 24.09 -4.93 -13.69
C ASP A 482 24.70 -5.71 -12.53
N ASP A 483 25.30 -4.97 -11.62
CA ASP A 483 25.87 -5.44 -10.37
C ASP A 483 24.91 -5.13 -9.21
N ILE A 484 25.15 -5.73 -8.05
CA ILE A 484 24.39 -5.37 -6.83
C ILE A 484 25.25 -4.53 -5.88
N ILE A 485 24.61 -3.51 -5.31
CA ILE A 485 25.19 -2.56 -4.37
C ILE A 485 24.37 -2.59 -3.07
N THR A 486 25.02 -2.45 -1.91
CA THR A 486 24.32 -2.20 -0.65
C THR A 486 24.93 -1.00 0.08
N PHE A 487 24.07 -0.08 0.50
CA PHE A 487 24.41 1.06 1.35
C PHE A 487 24.15 0.69 2.81
N THR A 488 25.21 0.56 3.60
CA THR A 488 25.06 0.23 5.01
C THR A 488 24.47 1.42 5.77
N ARG A 489 23.46 1.19 6.62
CA ARG A 489 22.79 2.27 7.37
C ARG A 489 23.33 2.46 8.79
N ASN A 490 24.57 2.03 9.02
CA ASN A 490 25.27 2.22 10.28
C ASN A 490 26.14 3.52 10.24
N ASN A 491 26.84 3.83 11.32
CA ASN A 491 27.65 5.06 11.43
C ASN A 491 28.85 5.12 10.47
N LEU A 492 29.24 4.02 9.86
CA LEU A 492 30.32 3.98 8.86
C LEU A 492 29.79 4.27 7.45
N ALA A 493 28.50 3.98 7.19
CA ALA A 493 27.88 4.12 5.87
C ALA A 493 28.78 3.61 4.74
N ASP A 494 29.32 2.41 4.94
CA ASP A 494 30.06 1.66 3.94
C ASP A 494 29.15 1.30 2.76
N VAL A 495 29.73 1.27 1.57
CA VAL A 495 29.10 0.81 0.33
C VAL A 495 29.81 -0.46 -0.13
N TYR A 496 29.07 -1.55 -0.23
CA TYR A 496 29.57 -2.83 -0.72
C TYR A 496 28.99 -3.13 -2.10
N VAL A 497 29.81 -3.69 -2.97
CA VAL A 497 29.44 -4.10 -4.33
C VAL A 497 29.76 -5.56 -4.52
N ALA A 498 28.86 -6.30 -5.16
CA ALA A 498 29.09 -7.65 -5.65
C ALA A 498 28.83 -7.68 -7.16
N LEU A 499 29.90 -7.89 -7.94
CA LEU A 499 29.85 -7.87 -9.40
C LEU A 499 29.16 -9.08 -9.98
N SER A 500 28.36 -8.90 -11.03
CA SER A 500 27.73 -9.98 -11.77
C SER A 500 28.73 -10.75 -12.62
N THR A 501 28.50 -12.06 -12.71
CA THR A 501 29.20 -12.96 -13.64
C THR A 501 28.29 -13.41 -14.79
N GLY A 502 27.04 -12.93 -14.82
CA GLY A 502 25.97 -13.38 -15.69
C GLY A 502 25.28 -14.67 -15.27
N THR A 503 25.74 -15.30 -14.17
CA THR A 503 25.11 -16.51 -13.61
C THR A 503 25.11 -16.56 -12.06
N SER A 504 25.79 -15.61 -11.43
CA SER A 504 25.92 -15.41 -9.98
C SER A 504 26.58 -14.06 -9.72
N PHE A 505 26.55 -13.57 -8.48
CA PHE A 505 27.39 -12.43 -8.07
C PHE A 505 28.67 -12.93 -7.39
N VAL A 506 29.80 -12.24 -7.60
CA VAL A 506 31.05 -12.52 -6.88
C VAL A 506 30.94 -12.09 -5.41
N ALA A 507 31.89 -12.50 -4.58
CA ALA A 507 31.91 -12.07 -3.18
C ALA A 507 31.97 -10.54 -3.08
N SER A 508 31.09 -9.98 -2.25
CA SER A 508 31.00 -8.53 -2.04
C SER A 508 32.31 -7.91 -1.53
N ALA A 509 32.67 -6.74 -2.04
CA ALA A 509 33.81 -5.95 -1.58
C ALA A 509 33.37 -4.54 -1.21
N LYS A 510 34.00 -3.96 -0.18
CA LYS A 510 33.80 -2.55 0.18
C LYS A 510 34.42 -1.65 -0.88
N TRP A 511 33.60 -0.84 -1.53
CA TRP A 511 34.01 0.07 -2.61
C TRP A 511 34.04 1.54 -2.17
N HIS A 512 33.31 1.90 -1.11
CA HIS A 512 33.29 3.25 -0.56
C HIS A 512 32.91 3.25 0.94
N ASP A 513 33.12 4.37 1.64
CA ASP A 513 32.63 4.63 2.99
C ASP A 513 32.05 6.02 3.21
N TYR A 514 31.35 6.19 4.31
CA TYR A 514 30.71 7.44 4.70
C TYR A 514 29.78 8.01 3.62
N PHE A 515 29.04 7.14 2.93
CA PHE A 515 28.16 7.51 1.82
C PHE A 515 26.80 6.84 1.97
N GLY A 516 25.72 7.63 1.98
CA GLY A 516 24.37 7.13 2.22
C GLY A 516 24.08 6.98 3.71
N LEU A 517 24.49 7.97 4.51
CA LEU A 517 24.24 8.02 5.95
C LEU A 517 22.74 7.93 6.26
N ALA A 518 22.40 7.57 7.49
CA ALA A 518 21.01 7.47 7.92
C ALA A 518 20.25 8.79 7.68
N GLY A 519 19.16 8.73 6.92
CA GLY A 519 18.38 9.90 6.50
C GLY A 519 18.77 10.49 5.15
N GLU A 520 19.86 10.03 4.54
CA GLU A 520 20.23 10.33 3.16
C GLU A 520 19.62 9.30 2.21
N VAL A 521 19.33 9.76 1.00
CA VAL A 521 18.71 8.95 -0.04
C VAL A 521 19.78 8.64 -1.10
N PRO A 522 20.34 7.42 -1.13
CA PRO A 522 21.31 7.03 -2.14
C PRO A 522 20.61 6.69 -3.46
N GLY A 523 21.35 6.82 -4.55
CA GLY A 523 21.00 6.28 -5.84
C GLY A 523 22.19 5.95 -6.73
N VAL A 524 21.90 5.31 -7.86
CA VAL A 524 22.87 4.76 -8.81
C VAL A 524 22.51 5.22 -10.23
N GLY A 525 23.54 5.54 -11.04
CA GLY A 525 23.40 5.91 -12.46
C GLY A 525 24.66 6.54 -13.06
N ASP A 526 24.84 6.49 -14.38
CA ASP A 526 26.00 7.04 -15.10
C ASP A 526 25.88 8.56 -15.27
N VAL A 527 26.09 9.29 -14.17
CA VAL A 527 25.98 10.75 -14.17
C VAL A 527 27.17 11.41 -14.86
N ASN A 528 28.23 10.67 -15.21
CA ASN A 528 29.44 11.21 -15.81
C ASN A 528 29.61 10.89 -17.31
N GLY A 529 28.87 9.91 -17.82
CA GLY A 529 28.79 9.51 -19.23
C GLY A 529 29.97 8.64 -19.67
N ASP A 530 30.62 7.93 -18.75
CA ASP A 530 31.74 7.03 -19.05
C ASP A 530 31.32 5.55 -19.21
N GLY A 531 30.02 5.28 -19.17
CA GLY A 531 29.42 3.96 -19.30
C GLY A 531 29.56 3.12 -18.04
N LYS A 532 29.72 3.75 -16.87
CA LYS A 532 29.67 3.07 -15.56
C LYS A 532 28.76 3.81 -14.64
N ASP A 533 27.96 3.06 -13.90
CA ASP A 533 27.09 3.67 -12.92
C ASP A 533 27.88 4.20 -11.72
N ASP A 534 27.63 5.46 -11.40
CA ASP A 534 28.14 6.17 -10.24
C ASP A 534 27.18 6.05 -9.06
N ILE A 535 27.63 6.44 -7.87
CA ILE A 535 26.73 6.59 -6.71
C ILE A 535 26.47 8.06 -6.41
N VAL A 536 25.20 8.36 -6.17
CA VAL A 536 24.69 9.69 -5.83
C VAL A 536 24.00 9.63 -4.48
N VAL A 537 24.10 10.69 -3.68
CA VAL A 537 23.36 10.83 -2.44
C VAL A 537 22.66 12.18 -2.40
N PHE A 538 21.36 12.13 -2.13
CA PHE A 538 20.53 13.29 -1.84
C PHE A 538 20.45 13.45 -0.32
N ASN A 539 21.12 14.47 0.21
CA ASN A 539 21.04 14.80 1.63
C ASN A 539 19.81 15.67 1.87
N GLN A 540 18.69 15.08 2.26
CA GLN A 540 17.43 15.82 2.44
C GLN A 540 17.36 16.68 3.73
N GLY A 541 18.51 17.13 4.25
CA GLY A 541 18.61 18.11 5.34
C GLY A 541 18.35 19.55 4.89
N THR A 542 18.65 20.53 5.75
CA THR A 542 18.37 21.95 5.50
C THR A 542 19.01 22.53 4.22
N LEU A 543 20.14 21.96 3.79
CA LEU A 543 20.85 22.42 2.59
C LEU A 543 20.47 21.63 1.33
N ALA A 544 19.83 20.46 1.46
CA ALA A 544 19.45 19.61 0.33
C ALA A 544 20.61 19.42 -0.67
N ASP A 545 21.82 19.14 -0.16
CA ASP A 545 23.02 18.97 -0.99
C ASP A 545 23.01 17.61 -1.68
N VAL A 546 23.55 17.56 -2.91
CA VAL A 546 23.73 16.33 -3.69
C VAL A 546 25.21 16.04 -3.84
N TYR A 547 25.61 14.84 -3.42
CA TYR A 547 26.99 14.37 -3.46
C TYR A 547 27.11 13.20 -4.43
N VAL A 548 28.22 13.14 -5.16
CA VAL A 548 28.50 12.09 -6.13
C VAL A 548 29.86 11.47 -5.84
N ALA A 549 29.95 10.15 -5.92
CA ALA A 549 31.22 9.43 -6.04
C ALA A 549 31.20 8.61 -7.34
N THR A 550 32.18 8.87 -8.20
CA THR A 550 32.24 8.30 -9.56
C THR A 550 32.88 6.92 -9.56
N SER A 551 32.36 6.00 -10.36
CA SER A 551 32.91 4.65 -10.46
C SER A 551 34.23 4.62 -11.21
N THR A 552 35.15 3.79 -10.72
CA THR A 552 36.40 3.45 -11.39
C THR A 552 36.37 2.05 -12.00
N GLY A 553 35.25 1.33 -11.84
CA GLY A 553 35.09 -0.10 -12.13
C GLY A 553 35.74 -1.05 -11.12
N THR A 554 36.37 -0.53 -10.07
CA THR A 554 36.93 -1.33 -8.97
C THR A 554 36.69 -0.70 -7.58
N GLY A 555 35.88 0.36 -7.53
CA GLY A 555 35.66 1.21 -6.38
C GLY A 555 35.07 2.56 -6.80
N PHE A 556 34.53 3.32 -5.85
CA PHE A 556 34.03 4.66 -6.11
C PHE A 556 35.06 5.71 -5.66
N SER A 557 35.19 6.79 -6.43
CA SER A 557 36.13 7.87 -6.19
C SER A 557 35.40 9.20 -5.96
N GLY A 558 35.97 10.07 -5.12
CA GLY A 558 35.37 11.38 -4.83
C GLY A 558 34.48 11.36 -3.58
N THR A 559 35.09 11.26 -2.40
CA THR A 559 34.39 11.38 -1.12
C THR A 559 33.76 12.77 -0.96
N SER A 560 32.43 12.83 -0.88
CA SER A 560 31.66 14.05 -0.60
C SER A 560 31.93 15.20 -1.58
N VAL A 561 32.13 14.89 -2.87
CA VAL A 561 32.17 15.93 -3.91
C VAL A 561 30.74 16.42 -4.10
N LYS A 562 30.46 17.64 -3.64
CA LYS A 562 29.17 18.27 -3.85
C LYS A 562 29.01 18.65 -5.32
N TRP A 563 28.04 18.06 -5.99
CA TRP A 563 27.72 18.33 -7.39
C TRP A 563 26.54 19.29 -7.54
N HIS A 564 25.69 19.39 -6.52
CA HIS A 564 24.56 20.33 -6.50
C HIS A 564 24.17 20.68 -5.06
N ASP A 565 23.43 21.79 -4.88
CA ASP A 565 22.83 22.20 -3.61
C ASP A 565 21.35 22.56 -3.76
N TYR A 566 20.61 22.53 -2.65
CA TYR A 566 19.18 22.87 -2.61
C TYR A 566 18.31 22.04 -3.57
N PHE A 567 18.54 20.73 -3.67
CA PHE A 567 17.80 19.82 -4.53
C PHE A 567 17.32 18.59 -3.78
N SER A 568 16.05 18.23 -3.93
CA SER A 568 15.39 17.18 -3.15
C SER A 568 15.36 17.48 -1.65
N VAL A 569 14.54 18.47 -1.25
CA VAL A 569 14.36 18.78 0.17
C VAL A 569 13.55 17.69 0.89
N ALA A 570 13.53 17.69 2.22
CA ALA A 570 12.80 16.71 3.02
C ALA A 570 11.34 16.53 2.57
N GLY A 571 10.99 15.29 2.23
CA GLY A 571 9.64 14.91 1.78
C GLY A 571 9.49 14.82 0.26
N GLU A 572 10.49 15.25 -0.51
CA GLU A 572 10.53 15.02 -1.95
C GLU A 572 11.10 13.63 -2.29
N ALA A 573 10.81 13.14 -3.49
CA ALA A 573 11.30 11.85 -3.98
C ALA A 573 12.27 12.07 -5.15
N PRO A 574 13.58 11.88 -4.97
CA PRO A 574 14.55 12.01 -6.05
C PRO A 574 14.63 10.75 -6.93
N ARG A 575 14.95 10.93 -8.21
CA ARG A 575 15.26 9.91 -9.23
C ARG A 575 16.47 10.34 -10.06
N ILE A 576 17.05 9.39 -10.77
CA ILE A 576 18.25 9.53 -11.61
C ILE A 576 17.92 8.91 -12.96
N GLY A 577 18.31 9.56 -14.05
CA GLY A 577 18.08 9.07 -15.41
C GLY A 577 18.39 10.11 -16.48
N ASP A 578 18.68 9.68 -17.71
CA ASP A 578 19.03 10.56 -18.84
C ASP A 578 17.78 11.19 -19.47
N VAL A 579 17.20 12.17 -18.77
CA VAL A 579 15.97 12.82 -19.23
C VAL A 579 16.20 13.77 -20.41
N ASN A 580 17.46 14.02 -20.79
CA ASN A 580 17.80 14.96 -21.87
C ASN A 580 18.40 14.30 -23.12
N GLY A 581 18.80 13.03 -23.03
CA GLY A 581 19.29 12.19 -24.13
C GLY A 581 20.72 12.49 -24.52
N ASP A 582 21.55 13.00 -23.61
CA ASP A 582 22.95 13.32 -23.86
C ASP A 582 23.94 12.24 -23.38
N GLY A 583 23.40 11.11 -22.93
CA GLY A 583 24.14 9.95 -22.43
C GLY A 583 24.72 10.16 -21.04
N LYS A 584 24.19 11.09 -20.25
CA LYS A 584 24.50 11.25 -18.83
C LYS A 584 23.22 11.28 -18.04
N ASP A 585 23.21 10.58 -16.92
CA ASP A 585 22.07 10.62 -16.03
C ASP A 585 21.96 11.97 -15.32
N ASP A 586 20.76 12.53 -15.39
CA ASP A 586 20.34 13.74 -14.70
C ASP A 586 19.71 13.41 -13.35
N ILE A 587 19.44 14.43 -12.53
CA ILE A 587 18.65 14.27 -11.31
C ILE A 587 17.28 14.92 -11.44
N VAL A 588 16.26 14.19 -11.01
CA VAL A 588 14.85 14.60 -11.01
C VAL A 588 14.32 14.53 -9.58
N THR A 589 13.51 15.49 -9.13
CA THR A 589 12.83 15.41 -7.83
C THR A 589 11.34 15.70 -7.97
N PHE A 590 10.54 14.83 -7.38
CA PHE A 590 9.08 14.94 -7.30
C PHE A 590 8.70 15.49 -5.94
N THR A 591 7.95 16.60 -5.91
CA THR A 591 7.62 17.27 -4.65
C THR A 591 6.60 16.54 -3.80
N LEU A 592 5.79 15.66 -4.39
CA LEU A 592 4.74 14.84 -3.75
C LEU A 592 3.74 15.61 -2.87
N ASN A 593 3.68 16.93 -3.01
CA ASN A 593 2.76 17.80 -2.30
C ASN A 593 1.58 18.21 -3.19
N ALA A 594 0.72 19.11 -2.72
CA ALA A 594 -0.47 19.54 -3.45
C ALA A 594 -0.18 20.21 -4.82
N ALA A 595 1.05 20.71 -5.04
CA ALA A 595 1.48 21.23 -6.34
C ALA A 595 1.97 20.11 -7.26
N ALA A 596 2.55 19.04 -6.69
CA ALA A 596 3.17 17.93 -7.43
C ALA A 596 4.05 18.42 -8.59
N ASP A 597 4.88 19.43 -8.29
CA ASP A 597 5.90 19.92 -9.21
C ASP A 597 7.01 18.88 -9.37
N VAL A 598 7.59 18.85 -10.57
CA VAL A 598 8.77 18.04 -10.92
C VAL A 598 9.90 18.97 -11.33
N TYR A 599 11.02 18.89 -10.62
CA TYR A 599 12.22 19.70 -10.89
C TYR A 599 13.34 18.82 -11.41
N VAL A 600 14.13 19.34 -12.35
CA VAL A 600 15.26 18.63 -12.98
C VAL A 600 16.51 19.49 -12.89
N ALA A 601 17.64 18.86 -12.57
CA ALA A 601 18.96 19.43 -12.78
C ALA A 601 19.77 18.48 -13.68
N THR A 602 20.23 19.00 -14.82
CA THR A 602 20.91 18.20 -15.84
C THR A 602 22.40 18.05 -15.52
N SER A 603 22.96 16.88 -15.78
CA SER A 603 24.36 16.59 -15.55
C SER A 603 25.26 17.27 -16.59
N THR A 604 26.43 17.71 -16.14
CA THR A 604 27.54 18.15 -17.02
C THR A 604 28.68 17.14 -17.05
N GLY A 605 28.53 16.01 -16.37
CA GLY A 605 29.56 15.00 -16.10
C GLY A 605 30.56 15.36 -15.00
N THR A 606 30.41 16.53 -14.37
CA THR A 606 31.25 16.98 -13.25
C THR A 606 30.47 17.75 -12.19
N GLY A 607 29.14 17.76 -12.30
CA GLY A 607 28.22 18.58 -11.54
C GLY A 607 26.83 18.56 -12.18
N PHE A 608 25.81 19.04 -11.47
CA PHE A 608 24.47 19.23 -12.03
C PHE A 608 24.19 20.72 -12.22
N THR A 609 23.36 21.06 -13.20
CA THR A 609 22.94 22.43 -13.48
C THR A 609 21.42 22.53 -13.55
N GLY A 610 20.85 23.58 -12.96
CA GLY A 610 19.41 23.81 -12.99
C GLY A 610 18.74 23.71 -11.63
N THR A 611 19.08 24.61 -10.70
CA THR A 611 18.33 24.73 -9.45
C THR A 611 16.94 25.30 -9.72
N THR A 612 15.90 24.66 -9.19
CA THR A 612 14.49 25.11 -9.30
C THR A 612 13.92 25.20 -10.73
N VAL A 613 14.52 24.50 -11.70
CA VAL A 613 13.97 24.44 -13.06
C VAL A 613 12.83 23.42 -13.07
N LYS A 614 11.60 23.95 -13.06
CA LYS A 614 10.40 23.11 -13.12
C LYS A 614 10.17 22.59 -14.53
N TRP A 615 10.16 21.28 -14.70
CA TRP A 615 9.92 20.61 -15.98
C TRP A 615 8.48 20.09 -16.11
N ASN A 616 7.77 19.89 -15.00
CA ASN A 616 6.36 19.49 -14.99
C ASN A 616 5.65 19.96 -13.71
N ASP A 617 4.32 19.93 -13.72
CA ASP A 617 3.48 20.10 -12.54
C ASP A 617 2.28 19.15 -12.57
N PHE A 618 1.66 18.94 -11.40
CA PHE A 618 0.59 17.98 -11.20
C PHE A 618 0.95 16.53 -11.56
N PHE A 619 2.18 16.11 -11.23
CA PHE A 619 2.67 14.74 -11.50
C PHE A 619 3.32 14.14 -10.24
N GLY A 620 2.81 13.01 -9.75
CA GLY A 620 3.21 12.46 -8.45
C GLY A 620 2.43 13.10 -7.30
N LEU A 621 1.10 12.99 -7.26
CA LEU A 621 0.25 13.61 -6.23
C LEU A 621 0.19 12.78 -4.94
N GLY A 622 0.73 13.28 -3.82
CA GLY A 622 0.53 12.68 -2.50
C GLY A 622 1.19 11.30 -2.34
N ALA A 623 0.38 10.22 -2.34
CA ALA A 623 0.83 8.83 -2.12
C ALA A 623 1.24 8.10 -3.41
N GLU A 624 1.29 8.82 -4.53
CA GLU A 624 1.76 8.30 -5.81
C GLU A 624 3.25 7.91 -5.77
N PHE A 625 3.61 6.92 -6.61
CA PHE A 625 4.97 6.42 -6.71
C PHE A 625 5.55 6.76 -8.09
N PRO A 626 6.37 7.82 -8.19
CA PRO A 626 6.94 8.23 -9.47
C PRO A 626 8.25 7.51 -9.80
N TYR A 627 8.56 7.38 -11.09
CA TYR A 627 9.76 6.76 -11.67
C TYR A 627 10.25 7.56 -12.88
N THR A 628 11.47 7.23 -13.31
CA THR A 628 12.08 7.69 -14.57
C THR A 628 12.41 6.47 -15.43
N GLY A 629 12.25 6.58 -16.75
CA GLY A 629 12.62 5.53 -17.72
C GLY A 629 12.16 5.86 -19.14
N ASP A 630 12.83 5.34 -20.18
CA ASP A 630 12.54 5.59 -21.59
C ASP A 630 11.38 4.73 -22.09
N ALA A 631 10.17 5.01 -21.59
CA ALA A 631 8.97 4.29 -21.98
C ALA A 631 8.59 4.57 -23.45
N THR A 632 9.01 5.71 -24.03
CA THR A 632 8.76 6.05 -25.43
C THR A 632 9.72 5.37 -26.42
N GLY A 633 10.93 5.01 -25.98
CA GLY A 633 12.01 4.46 -26.80
C GLY A 633 12.69 5.53 -27.65
N ASP A 634 12.71 6.78 -27.17
CA ASP A 634 13.24 7.94 -27.89
C ASP A 634 14.66 8.35 -27.46
N GLY A 635 15.23 7.57 -26.54
CA GLY A 635 16.55 7.75 -25.95
C GLY A 635 16.57 8.83 -24.85
N LYS A 636 15.41 9.16 -24.27
CA LYS A 636 15.30 10.06 -23.12
C LYS A 636 14.38 9.46 -22.09
N ASP A 637 14.79 9.53 -20.84
CA ASP A 637 13.95 9.08 -19.75
C ASP A 637 12.72 9.97 -19.58
N ASP A 638 11.55 9.34 -19.65
CA ASP A 638 10.26 9.91 -19.34
C ASP A 638 10.01 9.89 -17.83
N ILE A 639 8.98 10.61 -17.37
CA ILE A 639 8.47 10.42 -16.00
C ILE A 639 7.21 9.58 -16.00
N LEU A 640 7.10 8.67 -15.03
CA LEU A 640 5.95 7.80 -14.85
C LEU A 640 5.45 7.88 -13.42
N THR A 641 4.16 7.70 -13.20
CA THR A 641 3.59 7.64 -11.85
C THR A 641 2.50 6.57 -11.74
N PHE A 642 2.57 5.78 -10.68
CA PHE A 642 1.52 4.86 -10.28
C PHE A 642 0.59 5.59 -9.30
N THR A 643 -0.67 5.78 -9.69
CA THR A 643 -1.62 6.60 -8.91
C THR A 643 -1.94 6.03 -7.52
N LYS A 644 -1.85 4.70 -7.33
CA LYS A 644 -2.22 3.95 -6.11
C LYS A 644 -3.58 4.34 -5.50
N GLY A 645 -4.45 4.93 -6.32
CA GLY A 645 -5.84 5.25 -5.99
C GLY A 645 -6.76 4.09 -6.37
N SER A 646 -8.08 4.30 -6.31
CA SER A 646 -9.07 3.28 -6.66
C SER A 646 -8.97 2.75 -8.11
N LEU A 647 -8.36 3.52 -9.01
CA LEU A 647 -8.15 3.13 -10.40
C LEU A 647 -6.80 2.46 -10.66
N ASN A 648 -5.80 2.65 -9.78
CA ASN A 648 -4.41 2.21 -9.99
C ASN A 648 -3.93 2.47 -11.44
N ASP A 649 -4.23 3.66 -11.95
CA ASP A 649 -3.80 4.11 -13.28
C ASP A 649 -2.30 4.42 -13.29
N VAL A 650 -1.68 4.25 -14.46
CA VAL A 650 -0.29 4.63 -14.74
C VAL A 650 -0.28 5.78 -15.74
N PHE A 651 0.35 6.88 -15.35
CA PHE A 651 0.51 8.07 -16.20
C PHE A 651 1.97 8.23 -16.61
N VAL A 652 2.19 8.70 -17.84
CA VAL A 652 3.50 9.00 -18.40
C VAL A 652 3.54 10.44 -18.89
N GLY A 653 4.55 11.18 -18.47
CA GLY A 653 4.91 12.50 -18.96
C GLY A 653 6.16 12.39 -19.83
N ALA A 654 5.97 12.32 -21.15
CA ALA A 654 7.09 12.08 -22.07
C ALA A 654 8.12 13.23 -22.04
N SER A 655 9.41 12.91 -22.04
CA SER A 655 10.47 13.91 -22.05
C SER A 655 10.64 14.55 -23.42
N THR A 656 10.87 15.86 -23.41
CA THR A 656 11.29 16.63 -24.61
C THR A 656 12.78 16.95 -24.59
N GLY A 657 13.48 16.52 -23.55
CA GLY A 657 14.86 16.89 -23.23
C GLY A 657 15.05 18.29 -22.63
N THR A 658 13.96 19.03 -22.43
CA THR A 658 13.98 20.34 -21.75
C THR A 658 12.77 20.59 -20.83
N ALA A 659 11.80 19.67 -20.84
CA ALA A 659 10.58 19.65 -20.05
C ALA A 659 9.92 18.27 -20.23
N PHE A 660 8.99 17.92 -19.34
CA PHE A 660 8.10 16.77 -19.55
C PHE A 660 6.74 17.24 -20.07
N ALA A 661 6.14 16.46 -20.97
CA ALA A 661 4.76 16.65 -21.37
C ALA A 661 3.80 16.42 -20.18
N GLY A 662 2.59 16.98 -20.26
CA GLY A 662 1.56 16.70 -19.24
C GLY A 662 1.22 15.21 -19.21
N GLY A 663 0.98 14.67 -18.01
CA GLY A 663 0.76 13.24 -17.81
C GLY A 663 -0.40 12.69 -18.65
N VAL A 664 -0.11 11.66 -19.44
CA VAL A 664 -1.09 10.91 -20.24
C VAL A 664 -1.26 9.54 -19.62
N LYS A 665 -2.50 9.09 -19.45
CA LYS A 665 -2.76 7.72 -18.98
C LYS A 665 -2.31 6.71 -20.02
N TRP A 666 -1.35 5.86 -19.65
CA TRP A 666 -0.80 4.80 -20.50
C TRP A 666 -1.27 3.41 -20.12
N HIS A 667 -1.71 3.22 -18.87
CA HIS A 667 -2.29 1.97 -18.38
C HIS A 667 -3.33 2.23 -17.29
N GLU A 668 -4.21 1.26 -17.08
CA GLU A 668 -5.22 1.30 -16.03
C GLU A 668 -5.20 0.01 -15.22
N PHE A 669 -5.40 0.12 -13.90
CA PHE A 669 -5.46 -1.02 -13.00
C PHE A 669 -4.16 -1.85 -12.95
N PHE A 670 -3.02 -1.20 -12.76
CA PHE A 670 -1.71 -1.83 -12.63
C PHE A 670 -0.97 -1.34 -11.39
N GLY A 671 -0.31 -2.28 -10.69
CA GLY A 671 0.39 -1.97 -9.46
C GLY A 671 -0.57 -1.62 -8.33
N LEU A 672 -1.36 -2.60 -7.90
CA LEU A 672 -2.38 -2.44 -6.87
C LEU A 672 -1.80 -1.98 -5.52
N ASN A 673 -2.67 -1.55 -4.62
CA ASN A 673 -2.28 -1.19 -3.26
C ASN A 673 -1.64 -2.38 -2.54
N GLY A 674 -0.45 -2.16 -1.97
CA GLY A 674 0.39 -3.19 -1.35
C GLY A 674 1.32 -3.93 -2.32
N GLU A 675 1.28 -3.64 -3.63
CA GLU A 675 2.27 -4.14 -4.59
C GLU A 675 3.43 -3.17 -4.72
N VAL A 676 4.65 -3.71 -4.82
CA VAL A 676 5.83 -2.94 -5.21
C VAL A 676 5.84 -2.82 -6.73
N THR A 677 5.99 -1.61 -7.24
CA THR A 677 6.05 -1.32 -8.68
C THR A 677 7.42 -0.81 -9.05
N LEU A 678 7.83 -1.04 -10.30
CA LEU A 678 8.99 -0.40 -10.93
C LEU A 678 8.57 0.05 -12.34
#